data_AF-A0A4W4FT51-F1
#
_entry.id   AF-A0A4W4FT51-F1
#
_cell.length_a   1.000
_cell.length_b   1.000
_cell.length_c   1.000
_cell.angle_alpha   90.00
_cell.angle_beta   90.00
_cell.angle_gamma   90.00
#
_symmetry.space_group_name_H-M   'P 1'
#
loop_
_entity.id
_entity.type
_entity.pdbx_description
1 polymer ?
#
loop_
_entity_poly.entity_id
_entity_poly.type
_entity_poly.pdbx_seq_one_letter_code
_entity_poly.pdbx_strand_id
1 'polypeptide(L)'
;MALDALLPSTPHLGFRLTHGRAVVHSTVPAEVSLKNIAPYPGPNKMRDCYCTVNLDQEEVFRTKIIEKSLCPFYGEDFYCEIPRSFRHLCFYIFDRDVFRRDSSIGKVAVKKEDLTKYHGKDTWFPLQPVSADSEVQGKVHLELRLSEVITDSGAVCHKLCQDLPIVNGQCDPYAAVSLLGPSRSEAKKTKVKRKTNNPQFDEVFYFEVRTFRKKKGEKKWYFLQPRDNGSKSVKADELGSLRLNIVYTEDHVFSSERYNPLTELLLHSAHVEPVSASAAHVLGEVCREKQEAAVPLVHLFLHYGKIVPFVSAIASAEVNRTQDPNTIFRGNSLTSKCIDETMKLAGMHYLQVTLKPIIDEICTEHKPCEIDPVKLKESENLETNRENLRQYVDRIFNVITTSGVRCPTVMCDIFFSLRESAATRFQVDQDVRYTAVSSFIFLRFFAPAILSPNLFQLRPHHPDPCTSRTLTLISKTIQTLGSLAKSKSVSQEQTICRWFTLHYIFLESPCKSIETPIMLKEGFMIKRAQGRNRFGMKNFKKRWFRLTNHEFTYHKTKGEAALCSIPIENILAVERLEEESFKMKNMFQVIQPERALYIQANNCVEARDWIDILTKVSQCNRKRLSTYHPSAYLNGHWLCCKQSVDCAPGCTPCTGGLPANIQLDIDGDRETERIYSLFSTYMSKLVKMQEACGSKSVYDGPEQEEYSSFVIDDPQQTYKTLKQIISAVQTLEQQHAQYKRDKFRKTKYGSQ
;
A
#
# COMPACT_ATOMS: atom_id res chain seq x y z
N MET A 1 4.43 -41.78 -36.88
CA MET A 1 5.81 -41.90 -36.36
C MET A 1 6.41 -40.51 -36.45
N ALA A 2 6.45 -39.78 -35.33
CA ALA A 2 7.63 -39.54 -34.48
C ALA A 2 8.48 -38.37 -35.04
N LEU A 3 8.45 -37.16 -34.44
CA LEU A 3 9.15 -36.65 -33.24
C LEU A 3 10.65 -36.36 -33.45
N ASP A 4 10.99 -35.07 -33.27
CA ASP A 4 12.21 -34.44 -32.69
C ASP A 4 12.69 -33.24 -33.54
N ALA A 5 12.53 -31.98 -33.13
CA ALA A 5 13.10 -31.25 -31.98
C ALA A 5 14.53 -30.73 -32.23
N LEU A 6 14.64 -29.47 -32.68
CA LEU A 6 15.83 -28.63 -32.49
C LEU A 6 15.39 -27.21 -32.07
N LEU A 7 15.84 -26.84 -30.87
CA LEU A 7 15.70 -25.55 -30.20
C LEU A 7 16.48 -24.43 -30.93
N PRO A 8 16.01 -23.18 -30.84
CA PRO A 8 16.90 -22.04 -30.70
C PRO A 8 16.68 -21.32 -29.36
N SER A 9 17.80 -20.87 -28.83
CA SER A 9 18.02 -20.10 -27.60
C SER A 9 17.16 -18.84 -27.49
N THR A 10 16.41 -18.71 -26.40
CA THR A 10 15.71 -17.49 -25.99
C THR A 10 16.39 -16.80 -24.80
N PRO A 11 16.56 -15.47 -24.84
CA PRO A 11 16.99 -14.66 -23.71
C PRO A 11 15.84 -14.39 -22.73
N HIS A 12 16.18 -14.24 -21.45
CA HIS A 12 15.25 -14.00 -20.33
C HIS A 12 14.51 -12.65 -20.47
N LEU A 13 13.33 -12.68 -21.10
CA LEU A 13 12.28 -11.67 -20.94
C LEU A 13 11.28 -12.13 -19.86
N GLY A 14 10.70 -11.14 -19.17
CA GLY A 14 9.67 -11.32 -18.16
C GLY A 14 8.54 -12.24 -18.59
N PHE A 15 8.04 -13.00 -17.61
CA PHE A 15 6.90 -13.88 -17.76
C PHE A 15 5.67 -13.11 -18.27
N ARG A 16 5.40 -13.17 -19.59
CA ARG A 16 4.02 -13.23 -20.10
C ARG A 16 3.57 -14.68 -19.94
N LEU A 17 2.88 -14.97 -18.83
CA LEU A 17 2.04 -16.15 -18.74
C LEU A 17 0.65 -15.76 -19.27
N THR A 18 0.27 -16.34 -20.39
CA THR A 18 -1.04 -16.23 -21.06
C THR A 18 -2.16 -16.95 -20.30
N HIS A 19 -2.07 -17.09 -18.98
CA HIS A 19 -3.10 -17.67 -18.13
C HIS A 19 -3.17 -16.84 -16.84
N GLY A 20 -4.39 -16.40 -16.49
CA GLY A 20 -4.72 -15.39 -15.48
C GLY A 20 -3.71 -15.19 -14.35
N ARG A 21 -3.37 -13.93 -14.09
CA ARG A 21 -2.73 -13.49 -12.85
C ARG A 21 -3.59 -14.03 -11.70
N ALA A 22 -3.03 -14.94 -10.89
CA ALA A 22 -3.47 -15.17 -9.53
C ALA A 22 -2.43 -14.48 -8.67
N VAL A 23 -2.61 -13.18 -8.42
CA VAL A 23 -1.67 -12.47 -7.55
C VAL A 23 -2.10 -12.76 -6.12
N VAL A 24 -1.25 -13.48 -5.41
CA VAL A 24 -1.40 -13.69 -3.97
C VAL A 24 -0.85 -12.44 -3.29
N HIS A 25 -1.75 -11.62 -2.77
CA HIS A 25 -1.38 -10.53 -1.90
C HIS A 25 -1.57 -10.99 -0.47
N SER A 26 -0.48 -11.00 0.29
CA SER A 26 -0.53 -11.28 1.71
C SER A 26 -0.31 -10.03 2.53
N THR A 27 -1.19 -9.76 3.49
CA THR A 27 -0.97 -8.68 4.46
C THR A 27 -0.70 -9.27 5.83
N VAL A 28 0.25 -8.70 6.59
CA VAL A 28 0.59 -9.14 7.94
C VAL A 28 0.78 -7.97 8.92
N PRO A 29 -0.27 -7.45 9.58
CA PRO A 29 -0.14 -6.75 10.85
C PRO A 29 0.49 -7.66 11.91
N ALA A 30 1.48 -7.11 12.61
CA ALA A 30 2.14 -7.75 13.74
C ALA A 30 2.42 -6.72 14.83
N GLU A 31 1.88 -6.95 16.03
CA GLU A 31 2.30 -6.26 17.26
C GLU A 31 3.39 -7.11 17.95
N VAL A 32 4.49 -6.47 18.36
CA VAL A 32 5.68 -7.18 18.86
C VAL A 32 5.99 -6.79 20.31
N SER A 33 6.07 -7.78 21.20
CA SER A 33 6.58 -7.58 22.56
C SER A 33 7.44 -8.72 23.08
N LEU A 34 8.48 -8.39 23.84
CA LEU A 34 9.47 -9.35 24.34
C LEU A 34 9.40 -9.50 25.86
N LYS A 35 9.68 -10.70 26.36
CA LYS A 35 9.89 -10.96 27.79
C LYS A 35 11.07 -11.92 28.01
N ASN A 36 11.72 -11.77 29.16
CA ASN A 36 12.75 -12.67 29.70
C ASN A 36 14.03 -12.74 28.85
N ILE A 37 14.49 -11.61 28.29
CA ILE A 37 15.79 -11.55 27.60
C ILE A 37 16.92 -11.66 28.64
N ALA A 38 17.93 -12.48 28.37
CA ALA A 38 19.09 -12.64 29.25
C ALA A 38 19.90 -11.32 29.37
N PRO A 39 20.28 -10.87 30.58
CA PRO A 39 21.07 -9.63 30.77
C PRO A 39 22.51 -9.76 30.25
N TYR A 40 23.20 -8.63 30.09
CA TYR A 40 24.64 -8.63 29.80
C TYR A 40 25.47 -9.20 30.97
N PRO A 41 26.54 -9.97 30.70
CA PRO A 41 27.53 -10.31 31.71
C PRO A 41 28.37 -9.06 32.03
N GLY A 42 28.08 -8.38 33.14
CA GLY A 42 28.80 -7.18 33.57
C GLY A 42 27.98 -6.24 34.48
N PRO A 43 28.53 -5.06 34.86
CA PRO A 43 27.86 -4.11 35.75
C PRO A 43 26.62 -3.46 35.14
N ASN A 44 26.56 -3.32 33.80
CA ASN A 44 25.40 -2.82 33.09
C ASN A 44 24.54 -3.99 32.58
N LYS A 45 23.43 -4.28 33.26
CA LYS A 45 22.59 -5.48 33.00
C LYS A 45 21.52 -5.28 31.92
N MET A 46 21.42 -4.09 31.32
CA MET A 46 20.32 -3.71 30.42
C MET A 46 20.77 -3.72 28.94
N ARG A 47 19.84 -3.96 28.00
CA ARG A 47 20.10 -4.08 26.56
C ARG A 47 19.34 -3.03 25.75
N ASP A 48 19.86 -2.72 24.56
CA ASP A 48 19.24 -1.78 23.62
C ASP A 48 18.71 -2.56 22.42
N CYS A 49 17.45 -2.97 22.51
CA CYS A 49 16.89 -3.99 21.63
C CYS A 49 16.08 -3.39 20.47
N TYR A 50 16.17 -4.01 19.30
CA TYR A 50 15.22 -3.79 18.20
C TYR A 50 14.85 -5.12 17.53
N CYS A 51 13.71 -5.12 16.85
CA CYS A 51 13.21 -6.27 16.09
C CYS A 51 13.24 -5.96 14.59
N THR A 52 13.63 -6.93 13.77
CA THR A 52 13.40 -6.90 12.33
C THR A 52 12.41 -7.97 11.92
N VAL A 53 11.53 -7.63 10.98
CA VAL A 53 10.63 -8.59 10.34
C VAL A 53 11.22 -8.90 8.97
N ASN A 54 11.40 -10.19 8.70
CA ASN A 54 12.03 -10.68 7.49
C ASN A 54 11.09 -11.67 6.79
N LEU A 55 11.00 -11.56 5.46
CA LEU A 55 10.40 -12.58 4.61
C LEU A 55 11.51 -13.41 4.01
N ASP A 56 11.60 -14.66 4.46
CA ASP A 56 12.73 -15.54 4.21
C ASP A 56 14.07 -14.93 4.68
N GLN A 57 14.78 -14.19 3.82
CA GLN A 57 16.04 -13.49 4.15
C GLN A 57 15.97 -11.96 3.96
N GLU A 58 14.88 -11.43 3.38
CA GLU A 58 14.75 -10.00 3.11
C GLU A 58 14.10 -9.30 4.30
N GLU A 59 14.81 -8.35 4.90
CA GLU A 59 14.26 -7.46 5.92
C GLU A 59 13.19 -6.55 5.27
N VAL A 60 11.95 -6.68 5.74
CA VAL A 60 10.80 -5.87 5.28
C VAL A 60 10.42 -4.79 6.28
N PHE A 61 10.81 -4.94 7.55
CA PHE A 61 10.52 -3.98 8.60
C PHE A 61 11.58 -4.00 9.69
N ARG A 62 11.71 -2.86 10.37
CA ARG A 62 12.58 -2.69 11.54
C ARG A 62 11.89 -1.76 12.54
N THR A 63 11.79 -2.21 13.78
CA THR A 63 11.26 -1.40 14.88
C THR A 63 12.26 -0.35 15.33
N LYS A 64 11.81 0.62 16.12
CA LYS A 64 12.72 1.48 16.90
C LYS A 64 13.52 0.68 17.93
N ILE A 65 14.66 1.23 18.30
CA ILE A 65 15.50 0.70 19.37
C ILE A 65 14.89 1.13 20.70
N ILE A 66 14.61 0.15 21.56
CA ILE A 66 14.24 0.37 22.95
C ILE A 66 15.49 0.22 23.79
N GLU A 67 15.97 1.35 24.28
CA GLU A 67 17.17 1.39 25.11
C GLU A 67 16.87 0.89 26.53
N LYS A 68 17.86 0.24 27.13
CA LYS A 68 17.87 -0.19 28.54
C LYS A 68 16.61 -0.96 28.94
N SER A 69 16.26 -2.02 28.22
CA SER A 69 15.13 -2.89 28.59
C SER A 69 15.43 -4.36 28.35
N LEU A 70 14.95 -5.22 29.26
CA LEU A 70 14.93 -6.68 29.11
C LEU A 70 13.56 -7.22 28.71
N CYS A 71 12.55 -6.34 28.68
CA CYS A 71 11.18 -6.62 28.25
C CYS A 71 10.68 -5.49 27.32
N PRO A 72 11.33 -5.25 26.17
CA PRO A 72 10.94 -4.17 25.27
C PRO A 72 9.53 -4.42 24.70
N PHE A 73 8.67 -3.41 24.85
CA PHE A 73 7.35 -3.35 24.22
C PHE A 73 7.42 -2.33 23.10
N TYR A 74 7.38 -2.78 21.85
CA TYR A 74 7.51 -1.88 20.70
C TYR A 74 6.21 -1.14 20.41
N GLY A 75 5.04 -1.79 20.56
CA GLY A 75 3.74 -1.17 20.31
C GLY A 75 3.60 -0.58 18.91
N GLU A 76 4.35 -1.11 17.95
CA GLU A 76 4.35 -0.69 16.55
C GLU A 76 3.58 -1.73 15.73
N ASP A 77 2.58 -1.26 14.96
CA ASP A 77 1.85 -2.09 14.00
C ASP A 77 2.54 -2.04 12.64
N PHE A 78 2.96 -3.19 12.12
CA PHE A 78 3.58 -3.30 10.81
C PHE A 78 2.58 -3.75 9.74
N TYR A 79 2.32 -2.96 8.70
CA TYR A 79 1.52 -3.40 7.55
C TYR A 79 2.40 -3.55 6.32
N CYS A 80 2.41 -4.73 5.72
CA CYS A 80 3.11 -4.96 4.45
C CYS A 80 2.33 -5.90 3.56
N GLU A 81 2.27 -5.52 2.28
CA GLU A 81 1.78 -6.36 1.21
C GLU A 81 2.94 -7.17 0.63
N ILE A 82 2.75 -8.48 0.56
CA ILE A 82 3.77 -9.40 0.08
C ILE A 82 3.45 -9.76 -1.37
N PRO A 83 4.19 -9.22 -2.36
CA PRO A 83 3.90 -9.43 -3.78
C PRO A 83 4.45 -10.76 -4.32
N ARG A 84 5.06 -11.59 -3.47
CA ARG A 84 5.76 -12.82 -3.83
C ARG A 84 5.42 -13.99 -2.91
N SER A 85 5.60 -15.22 -3.39
CA SER A 85 5.55 -16.37 -2.49
C SER A 85 6.76 -16.33 -1.54
N PHE A 86 6.49 -16.62 -0.27
CA PHE A 86 7.50 -16.73 0.78
C PHE A 86 7.26 -18.02 1.56
N ARG A 87 8.26 -18.47 2.32
CA ARG A 87 8.17 -19.72 3.09
C ARG A 87 8.05 -19.47 4.57
N HIS A 88 8.85 -18.54 5.08
CA HIS A 88 8.89 -18.21 6.49
C HIS A 88 8.73 -16.70 6.68
N LEU A 89 7.89 -16.35 7.63
CA LEU A 89 7.88 -15.04 8.25
C LEU A 89 8.78 -15.13 9.48
N CYS A 90 9.89 -14.41 9.45
CA CYS A 90 10.91 -14.45 10.49
C CYS A 90 10.95 -13.13 11.25
N PHE A 91 11.10 -13.21 12.57
CA PHE A 91 11.30 -12.06 13.46
C PHE A 91 12.66 -12.22 14.12
N TYR A 92 13.58 -11.31 13.87
CA TYR A 92 14.92 -11.32 14.45
C TYR A 92 15.02 -10.25 15.53
N ILE A 93 15.59 -10.61 16.67
CA ILE A 93 15.85 -9.69 17.76
C ILE A 93 17.34 -9.38 17.80
N PHE A 94 17.66 -8.09 17.78
CA PHE A 94 19.02 -7.58 17.84
C PHE A 94 19.22 -6.74 19.10
N ASP A 95 20.43 -6.79 19.62
CA ASP A 95 20.94 -5.89 20.64
C ASP A 95 22.03 -5.00 20.03
N ARG A 96 21.88 -3.69 20.21
CA ARG A 96 22.85 -2.71 19.74
C ARG A 96 23.78 -2.35 20.89
N ASP A 97 25.04 -2.75 20.77
CA ASP A 97 26.03 -2.46 21.82
C ASP A 97 26.39 -0.95 21.87
N VAL A 98 27.08 -0.56 22.94
CA VAL A 98 27.56 0.83 23.17
C VAL A 98 28.47 1.32 22.04
N PHE A 99 29.08 0.41 21.28
CA PHE A 99 29.93 0.71 20.11
C PHE A 99 29.14 0.70 18.78
N ARG A 100 27.81 0.70 18.84
CA ARG A 100 26.87 0.66 17.70
C ARG A 100 27.02 -0.57 16.81
N ARG A 101 27.48 -1.69 17.37
CA ARG A 101 27.50 -2.99 16.68
C ARG A 101 26.24 -3.77 17.04
N ASP A 102 25.62 -4.34 16.02
CA ASP A 102 24.39 -5.10 16.15
C ASP A 102 24.72 -6.58 16.36
N SER A 103 24.16 -7.18 17.41
CA SER A 103 24.32 -8.60 17.73
C SER A 103 22.97 -9.30 17.83
N SER A 104 22.80 -10.44 17.17
CA SER A 104 21.53 -11.17 17.18
C SER A 104 21.33 -11.92 18.51
N ILE A 105 20.21 -11.67 19.17
CA ILE A 105 19.81 -12.36 20.41
C ILE A 105 19.11 -13.68 20.08
N GLY A 106 18.16 -13.66 19.15
CA GLY A 106 17.31 -14.81 18.83
C GLY A 106 16.36 -14.53 17.67
N LYS A 107 15.70 -15.57 17.17
CA LYS A 107 14.69 -15.46 16.12
C LYS A 107 13.42 -16.28 16.39
N VAL A 108 12.31 -15.85 15.82
CA VAL A 108 11.09 -16.66 15.65
C VAL A 108 10.85 -16.82 14.17
N ALA A 109 10.65 -18.06 13.69
CA ALA A 109 10.31 -18.33 12.30
C ALA A 109 8.98 -19.08 12.21
N VAL A 110 7.98 -18.45 11.58
CA VAL A 110 6.65 -19.04 11.35
C VAL A 110 6.54 -19.43 9.88
N LYS A 111 6.20 -20.69 9.60
CA LYS A 111 5.98 -21.15 8.22
C LYS A 111 4.71 -20.54 7.64
N LYS A 112 4.71 -20.26 6.34
CA LYS A 112 3.55 -19.74 5.61
C LYS A 112 2.29 -20.61 5.84
N GLU A 113 2.44 -21.93 5.83
CA GLU A 113 1.35 -22.89 6.04
C GLU A 113 0.74 -22.84 7.45
N ASP A 114 1.50 -22.35 8.43
CA ASP A 114 1.08 -22.25 9.82
C ASP A 114 0.52 -20.87 10.18
N LEU A 115 0.70 -19.84 9.33
CA LEU A 115 0.23 -18.47 9.62
C LEU A 115 -1.28 -18.40 9.87
N THR A 116 -2.07 -19.22 9.18
CA THR A 116 -3.53 -19.29 9.37
C THR A 116 -3.91 -19.80 10.76
N LYS A 117 -3.07 -20.59 11.43
CA LYS A 117 -3.32 -21.09 12.80
C LYS A 117 -3.28 -19.98 13.84
N TYR A 118 -2.43 -18.98 13.60
CA TYR A 118 -2.16 -17.85 14.48
C TYR A 118 -2.91 -16.56 14.08
N HIS A 119 -3.72 -16.60 13.02
CA HIS A 119 -4.45 -15.46 12.49
C HIS A 119 -5.32 -14.78 13.56
N GLY A 120 -5.04 -13.50 13.85
CA GLY A 120 -5.80 -12.66 14.79
C GLY A 120 -5.69 -13.10 16.24
N LYS A 121 -4.66 -13.87 16.60
CA LYS A 121 -4.44 -14.39 17.95
C LYS A 121 -3.13 -13.89 18.54
N ASP A 122 -3.20 -13.37 19.75
CA ASP A 122 -2.03 -13.06 20.57
C ASP A 122 -1.34 -14.34 21.04
N THR A 123 -0.15 -14.63 20.50
CA THR A 123 0.57 -15.88 20.79
C THR A 123 2.00 -15.60 21.24
N TRP A 124 2.47 -16.34 22.25
CA TRP A 124 3.86 -16.33 22.69
C TRP A 124 4.67 -17.39 21.94
N PHE A 125 5.78 -16.96 21.35
CA PHE A 125 6.74 -17.79 20.62
C PHE A 125 8.08 -17.80 21.36
N PRO A 126 8.66 -18.98 21.67
CA PRO A 126 10.00 -19.05 22.26
C PRO A 126 11.06 -18.63 21.24
N LEU A 127 12.06 -17.85 21.67
CA LEU A 127 13.17 -17.45 20.81
C LEU A 127 14.09 -18.64 20.52
N GLN A 128 14.49 -18.76 19.25
CA GLN A 128 15.45 -19.75 18.80
C GLN A 128 16.82 -19.11 18.58
N PRO A 129 17.93 -19.85 18.81
CA PRO A 129 19.27 -19.38 18.51
C PRO A 129 19.43 -19.03 17.03
N VAL A 130 20.19 -17.96 16.74
CA VAL A 130 20.56 -17.58 15.37
C VAL A 130 21.97 -18.12 15.10
N SER A 131 22.12 -19.07 14.18
CA SER A 131 23.42 -19.54 13.69
C SER A 131 23.56 -19.29 12.19
N ALA A 132 24.78 -19.05 11.71
CA ALA A 132 25.07 -18.86 10.27
C ALA A 132 24.65 -20.08 9.44
N ASP A 133 24.66 -21.29 10.03
CA ASP A 133 24.24 -22.53 9.39
C ASP A 133 22.70 -22.73 9.41
N SER A 134 21.97 -22.02 10.29
CA SER A 134 20.50 -22.08 10.35
C SER A 134 19.80 -21.37 9.20
N GLU A 135 20.56 -20.63 8.37
CA GLU A 135 20.07 -19.81 7.26
C GLU A 135 20.36 -20.42 5.88
N VAL A 136 20.78 -21.69 5.81
CA VAL A 136 21.05 -22.37 4.53
C VAL A 136 19.77 -22.41 3.68
N GLN A 137 19.68 -21.48 2.74
CA GLN A 137 18.72 -21.47 1.65
C GLN A 137 19.43 -21.88 0.36
N GLY A 138 18.73 -22.65 -0.47
CA GLY A 138 19.21 -23.12 -1.74
C GLY A 138 18.33 -24.27 -2.24
N LYS A 139 18.31 -24.48 -3.55
CA LYS A 139 17.61 -25.59 -4.18
C LYS A 139 18.64 -26.53 -4.79
N VAL A 140 18.42 -27.83 -4.69
CA VAL A 140 19.18 -28.85 -5.42
C VAL A 140 18.24 -29.60 -6.34
N HIS A 141 18.55 -29.61 -7.63
CA HIS A 141 17.93 -30.50 -8.59
C HIS A 141 18.65 -31.83 -8.51
N LEU A 142 17.92 -32.89 -8.17
CA LEU A 142 18.44 -34.25 -8.13
C LEU A 142 17.71 -35.10 -9.17
N GLU A 143 18.49 -35.82 -9.96
CA GLU A 143 18.00 -36.90 -10.79
C GLU A 143 18.50 -38.23 -10.22
N LEU A 144 17.61 -39.21 -10.10
CA LEU A 144 17.93 -40.57 -9.66
C LEU A 144 17.45 -41.55 -10.74
N ARG A 145 18.40 -42.31 -11.32
CA ARG A 145 18.10 -43.38 -12.29
C ARG A 145 18.56 -44.74 -11.78
N LEU A 146 17.71 -45.75 -11.96
CA LEU A 146 18.01 -47.17 -11.77
C LEU A 146 18.33 -47.78 -13.15
N SER A 147 19.46 -48.46 -13.28
CA SER A 147 19.81 -49.21 -14.49
C SER A 147 19.64 -50.72 -14.25
N GLU A 148 18.98 -51.43 -15.17
CA GLU A 148 18.73 -52.90 -15.11
C GLU A 148 19.69 -53.71 -16.01
N VAL A 149 20.84 -53.17 -16.41
CA VAL A 149 21.80 -53.93 -17.24
C VAL A 149 22.90 -54.55 -16.37
N ILE A 150 22.97 -55.88 -16.43
CA ILE A 150 23.98 -56.75 -15.83
C ILE A 150 25.37 -56.30 -16.31
N THR A 151 26.35 -56.38 -15.39
CA THR A 151 27.73 -55.87 -15.41
C THR A 151 27.88 -54.38 -15.06
N ASP A 152 28.37 -54.18 -13.84
CA ASP A 152 28.84 -52.96 -13.17
C ASP A 152 27.80 -51.91 -12.75
N SER A 153 27.82 -51.72 -11.43
CA SER A 153 26.92 -50.94 -10.60
C SER A 153 26.84 -49.47 -11.02
N GLY A 154 25.61 -48.96 -11.17
CA GLY A 154 25.46 -47.53 -11.33
C GLY A 154 24.07 -46.91 -11.12
N ALA A 155 23.99 -46.01 -10.13
CA ALA A 155 22.99 -44.94 -10.06
C ALA A 155 23.56 -43.68 -10.72
N VAL A 156 22.75 -42.93 -11.48
CA VAL A 156 23.17 -41.64 -12.07
C VAL A 156 22.58 -40.50 -11.28
N CYS A 157 23.42 -39.58 -10.78
CA CYS A 157 23.01 -38.37 -10.06
C CYS A 157 23.53 -37.14 -10.80
N HIS A 158 22.65 -36.40 -11.48
CA HIS A 158 22.96 -35.04 -11.96
C HIS A 158 22.55 -34.04 -10.89
N LYS A 159 23.46 -33.12 -10.54
CA LYS A 159 23.25 -32.17 -9.46
C LYS A 159 23.38 -30.73 -9.95
N LEU A 160 22.30 -29.98 -9.85
CA LEU A 160 22.29 -28.55 -10.09
C LEU A 160 21.87 -27.86 -8.79
N CYS A 161 22.75 -27.08 -8.17
CA CYS A 161 22.37 -26.27 -7.00
C CYS A 161 22.21 -24.81 -7.40
N GLN A 162 21.19 -24.15 -6.87
CA GLN A 162 20.91 -22.73 -7.08
C GLN A 162 20.66 -22.02 -5.76
N ASP A 163 21.00 -20.73 -5.72
CA ASP A 163 20.77 -19.81 -4.60
C ASP A 163 21.45 -20.23 -3.28
N LEU A 164 22.68 -20.74 -3.33
CA LEU A 164 23.43 -21.12 -2.12
C LEU A 164 23.88 -19.88 -1.31
N PRO A 165 23.98 -19.98 0.02
CA PRO A 165 24.35 -18.85 0.87
C PRO A 165 25.81 -18.43 0.64
N ILE A 166 26.06 -17.13 0.68
CA ILE A 166 27.39 -16.53 0.57
C ILE A 166 27.86 -16.18 1.99
N VAL A 167 28.98 -16.74 2.42
CA VAL A 167 29.57 -16.46 3.73
C VAL A 167 30.83 -15.60 3.51
N ASN A 168 30.92 -14.44 4.16
CA ASN A 168 32.06 -13.52 4.03
C ASN A 168 32.38 -13.10 2.57
N GLY A 169 31.36 -12.94 1.73
CA GLY A 169 31.51 -12.49 0.34
C GLY A 169 32.01 -13.55 -0.65
N GLN A 170 32.15 -14.82 -0.23
CA GLN A 170 32.53 -15.94 -1.11
C GLN A 170 31.64 -17.18 -0.87
N CYS A 171 31.48 -18.00 -1.90
CA CYS A 171 30.76 -19.28 -1.81
C CYS A 171 31.57 -20.32 -2.59
N ASP A 172 32.14 -21.30 -1.88
CA ASP A 172 32.96 -22.37 -2.44
C ASP A 172 32.29 -23.74 -2.24
N PRO A 173 31.16 -24.01 -2.93
CA PRO A 173 30.32 -25.16 -2.62
C PRO A 173 30.87 -26.50 -3.13
N TYR A 174 30.58 -27.56 -2.36
CA TYR A 174 30.70 -28.97 -2.75
C TYR A 174 29.49 -29.75 -2.23
N ALA A 175 29.18 -30.89 -2.85
CA ALA A 175 28.09 -31.75 -2.43
C ALA A 175 28.61 -33.14 -2.03
N ALA A 176 28.16 -33.66 -0.90
CA ALA A 176 28.32 -35.07 -0.54
C ALA A 176 27.02 -35.84 -0.86
N VAL A 177 27.12 -37.03 -1.43
CA VAL A 177 26.02 -38.00 -1.52
C VAL A 177 26.37 -39.17 -0.63
N SER A 178 25.48 -39.52 0.28
CA SER A 178 25.61 -40.74 1.08
C SER A 178 24.39 -41.62 0.84
N LEU A 179 24.63 -42.90 0.52
CA LEU A 179 23.57 -43.90 0.55
C LEU A 179 23.54 -44.51 1.96
N LEU A 180 22.43 -44.32 2.68
CA LEU A 180 22.21 -44.88 4.01
C LEU A 180 21.57 -46.26 3.89
N GLY A 181 22.37 -47.31 4.01
CA GLY A 181 21.90 -48.70 4.11
C GLY A 181 21.87 -49.20 5.56
N PRO A 182 21.18 -50.32 5.84
CA PRO A 182 21.05 -50.88 7.19
C PRO A 182 22.37 -51.39 7.81
N SER A 183 23.44 -51.57 7.02
CA SER A 183 24.72 -52.11 7.51
C SER A 183 25.99 -51.46 6.92
N ARG A 184 25.87 -50.59 5.90
CA ARG A 184 26.99 -49.81 5.33
C ARG A 184 26.49 -48.45 4.87
N SER A 185 27.29 -47.41 5.12
CA SER A 185 27.13 -46.09 4.52
C SER A 185 28.30 -45.82 3.58
N GLU A 186 27.98 -45.57 2.31
CA GLU A 186 28.98 -45.17 1.31
C GLU A 186 28.75 -43.70 0.96
N ALA A 187 29.78 -42.87 1.13
CA ALA A 187 29.71 -41.43 0.92
C ALA A 187 30.67 -41.00 -0.20
N LYS A 188 30.16 -40.33 -1.22
CA LYS A 188 30.94 -39.78 -2.35
C LYS A 188 30.78 -38.26 -2.38
N LYS A 189 31.85 -37.53 -2.71
CA LYS A 189 31.87 -36.06 -2.69
C LYS A 189 32.20 -35.50 -4.06
N THR A 190 31.61 -34.37 -4.40
CA THR A 190 31.97 -33.62 -5.61
C THR A 190 33.26 -32.83 -5.42
N LYS A 191 33.86 -32.39 -6.53
CA LYS A 191 34.88 -31.33 -6.50
C LYS A 191 34.27 -30.03 -5.96
N VAL A 192 35.09 -29.25 -5.26
CA VAL A 192 34.74 -27.91 -4.78
C VAL A 192 34.71 -26.96 -5.97
N LYS A 193 33.59 -26.25 -6.17
CA LYS A 193 33.51 -25.12 -7.09
C LYS A 193 33.81 -23.85 -6.31
N ARG A 194 34.60 -22.93 -6.86
CA ARG A 194 35.00 -21.69 -6.16
C ARG A 194 34.22 -20.48 -6.65
N LYS A 195 33.94 -19.54 -5.75
CA LYS A 195 33.31 -18.23 -6.02
C LYS A 195 32.00 -18.33 -6.82
N THR A 196 31.15 -19.30 -6.49
CA THR A 196 29.83 -19.44 -7.13
C THR A 196 28.77 -19.86 -6.14
N ASN A 197 27.64 -19.16 -6.16
CA ASN A 197 26.42 -19.52 -5.42
C ASN A 197 25.46 -20.40 -6.26
N ASN A 198 25.83 -20.73 -7.48
CA ASN A 198 25.06 -21.55 -8.41
C ASN A 198 25.94 -22.67 -9.01
N PRO A 199 26.45 -23.61 -8.21
CA PRO A 199 27.35 -24.64 -8.72
C PRO A 199 26.59 -25.68 -9.55
N GLN A 200 27.18 -26.01 -10.70
CA GLN A 200 26.79 -27.16 -11.51
C GLN A 200 27.81 -28.28 -11.24
N PHE A 201 27.32 -29.44 -10.79
CA PHE A 201 28.13 -30.63 -10.60
C PHE A 201 27.68 -31.69 -11.61
N ASP A 202 28.50 -31.89 -12.64
CA ASP A 202 28.27 -32.89 -13.69
C ASP A 202 28.81 -34.28 -13.31
N GLU A 203 29.16 -34.47 -12.03
CA GLU A 203 29.72 -35.71 -11.52
C GLU A 203 28.64 -36.74 -11.23
N VAL A 204 28.85 -37.95 -11.73
CA VAL A 204 27.94 -39.08 -11.59
C VAL A 204 28.43 -40.02 -10.49
N PHE A 205 27.57 -40.35 -9.52
CA PHE A 205 27.90 -41.22 -8.38
C PHE A 205 27.17 -42.55 -8.43
N TYR A 206 27.95 -43.62 -8.56
CA TYR A 206 27.45 -44.99 -8.54
C TYR A 206 27.39 -45.54 -7.11
N PHE A 207 26.32 -46.24 -6.74
CA PHE A 207 26.17 -46.90 -5.43
C PHE A 207 25.65 -48.33 -5.62
N GLU A 208 26.15 -49.28 -4.85
CA GLU A 208 25.62 -50.65 -4.80
C GLU A 208 24.40 -50.74 -3.88
N VAL A 209 23.30 -51.31 -4.38
CA VAL A 209 22.05 -51.45 -3.60
C VAL A 209 21.49 -52.86 -3.74
N ARG A 210 21.34 -53.57 -2.62
CA ARG A 210 20.97 -55.01 -2.63
C ARG A 210 19.46 -55.30 -2.68
N THR A 211 18.60 -54.31 -2.45
CA THR A 211 17.14 -54.47 -2.51
C THR A 211 16.43 -53.12 -2.61
N PHE A 212 15.68 -52.86 -3.69
CA PHE A 212 14.82 -51.67 -3.81
C PHE A 212 13.47 -52.02 -4.44
N ARG A 213 12.38 -51.40 -3.96
CA ARG A 213 11.07 -51.44 -4.61
C ARG A 213 11.09 -50.57 -5.87
N LYS A 214 10.61 -51.09 -7.01
CA LYS A 214 10.50 -50.36 -8.29
C LYS A 214 9.78 -49.02 -8.09
N LYS A 215 10.51 -47.91 -8.25
CA LYS A 215 9.96 -46.55 -8.40
C LYS A 215 10.53 -45.96 -9.69
N LYS A 216 9.66 -45.39 -10.53
CA LYS A 216 10.04 -44.69 -11.77
C LYS A 216 10.93 -43.50 -11.39
N GLY A 217 12.07 -43.32 -12.06
CA GLY A 217 13.02 -42.24 -11.75
C GLY A 217 12.34 -40.87 -11.74
N GLU A 218 12.47 -40.13 -10.64
CA GLU A 218 11.87 -38.81 -10.46
C GLU A 218 12.94 -37.73 -10.64
N LYS A 219 12.64 -36.73 -11.48
CA LYS A 219 13.41 -35.48 -11.59
C LYS A 219 12.69 -34.41 -10.79
N LYS A 220 13.26 -33.95 -9.69
CA LYS A 220 12.61 -32.95 -8.82
C LYS A 220 13.63 -31.98 -8.23
N TRP A 221 13.16 -30.76 -7.98
CA TRP A 221 13.86 -29.79 -7.15
C TRP A 221 13.57 -30.08 -5.68
N TYR A 222 14.64 -30.23 -4.90
CA TYR A 222 14.60 -30.39 -3.45
C TYR A 222 15.17 -29.13 -2.81
N PHE A 223 14.58 -28.71 -1.71
CA PHE A 223 15.11 -27.59 -0.94
C PHE A 223 16.12 -28.11 0.06
N LEU A 224 17.25 -27.41 0.18
CA LEU A 224 18.27 -27.74 1.16
C LEU A 224 17.76 -27.41 2.57
N GLN A 225 18.07 -28.27 3.51
CA GLN A 225 17.85 -28.04 4.93
C GLN A 225 19.20 -27.84 5.64
N PRO A 226 19.26 -27.06 6.72
CA PRO A 226 20.42 -26.99 7.58
C PRO A 226 20.88 -28.39 7.98
N ARG A 227 22.20 -28.58 8.07
CA ARG A 227 22.75 -29.80 8.65
C ARG A 227 22.54 -29.73 10.16
N ASP A 228 21.91 -30.76 10.74
CA ASP A 228 21.87 -30.94 12.20
C ASP A 228 23.30 -31.22 12.69
N ASN A 229 24.07 -30.16 12.91
CA ASN A 229 25.26 -30.24 13.72
C ASN A 229 24.78 -30.36 15.15
N GLY A 230 25.06 -31.48 15.81
CA GLY A 230 24.80 -31.69 17.24
C GLY A 230 25.62 -30.77 18.16
N SER A 231 25.84 -29.51 17.78
CA SER A 231 26.35 -28.47 18.67
C SER A 231 25.35 -28.31 19.80
N LYS A 232 25.84 -28.40 21.04
CA LYS A 232 25.07 -28.17 22.28
C LYS A 232 24.09 -27.02 22.07
N SER A 233 22.79 -27.33 21.98
CA SER A 233 21.76 -26.31 21.90
C SER A 233 21.84 -25.48 23.16
N VAL A 234 22.08 -24.17 23.03
CA VAL A 234 21.63 -23.23 24.07
C VAL A 234 20.16 -23.56 24.30
N LYS A 235 19.77 -23.91 25.53
CA LYS A 235 18.38 -24.28 25.82
C LYS A 235 17.50 -23.10 25.42
N ALA A 236 16.47 -23.36 24.61
CA ALA A 236 15.54 -22.33 24.14
C ALA A 236 14.93 -21.50 25.29
N ASP A 237 14.85 -22.09 26.48
CA ASP A 237 14.36 -21.47 27.71
C ASP A 237 15.20 -20.28 28.23
N GLU A 238 16.43 -20.08 27.75
CA GLU A 238 17.33 -19.00 28.22
C GLU A 238 17.30 -17.73 27.35
N LEU A 239 16.72 -17.78 26.15
CA LEU A 239 16.74 -16.64 25.20
C LEU A 239 15.57 -15.68 25.36
N GLY A 240 14.49 -16.12 26.03
CA GLY A 240 13.26 -15.37 26.21
C GLY A 240 12.19 -15.71 25.17
N SER A 241 11.06 -14.99 25.23
CA SER A 241 9.90 -15.24 24.36
C SER A 241 9.39 -13.95 23.73
N LEU A 242 8.87 -14.08 22.51
CA LEU A 242 8.30 -13.03 21.69
C LEU A 242 6.78 -13.22 21.58
N ARG A 243 5.99 -12.24 22.00
CA ARG A 243 4.55 -12.20 21.76
C ARG A 243 4.29 -11.49 20.44
N LEU A 244 3.50 -12.14 19.59
CA LEU A 244 3.11 -11.67 18.27
C LEU A 244 1.58 -11.77 18.11
N ASN A 245 0.98 -10.74 17.52
CA ASN A 245 -0.39 -10.77 17.01
C ASN A 245 -0.37 -10.72 15.48
N ILE A 246 -0.44 -11.89 14.82
CA ILE A 246 -0.27 -12.00 13.37
C ILE A 246 -1.63 -12.09 12.70
N VAL A 247 -2.00 -11.17 11.80
CA VAL A 247 -3.18 -11.35 10.92
C VAL A 247 -2.69 -11.62 9.52
N TYR A 248 -2.79 -12.86 9.04
CA TYR A 248 -2.43 -13.20 7.66
C TYR A 248 -3.68 -13.33 6.79
N THR A 249 -3.81 -12.49 5.78
CA THR A 249 -4.81 -12.64 4.70
C THR A 249 -4.13 -13.09 3.41
N GLU A 250 -4.78 -13.95 2.62
CA GLU A 250 -4.29 -14.37 1.30
C GLU A 250 -5.40 -14.18 0.29
N ASP A 251 -5.35 -13.07 -0.45
CA ASP A 251 -6.33 -12.76 -1.49
C ASP A 251 -5.93 -13.44 -2.80
N HIS A 252 -6.89 -14.06 -3.48
CA HIS A 252 -6.68 -14.68 -4.79
C HIS A 252 -7.28 -13.81 -5.87
N VAL A 253 -6.52 -12.79 -6.28
CA VAL A 253 -6.99 -11.84 -7.29
C VAL A 253 -6.79 -12.44 -8.68
N PHE A 254 -7.90 -12.63 -9.40
CA PHE A 254 -7.90 -13.04 -10.80
C PHE A 254 -7.58 -11.89 -11.77
N SER A 255 -7.41 -12.20 -13.06
CA SER A 255 -7.26 -11.17 -14.10
C SER A 255 -8.54 -10.35 -14.26
N SER A 256 -8.40 -9.05 -14.57
CA SER A 256 -9.51 -8.10 -14.82
C SER A 256 -10.64 -8.66 -15.67
N GLU A 257 -10.35 -9.44 -16.72
CA GLU A 257 -11.36 -10.08 -17.58
C GLU A 257 -12.44 -10.86 -16.81
N ARG A 258 -12.06 -11.52 -15.70
CA ARG A 258 -13.02 -12.27 -14.86
C ARG A 258 -13.88 -11.35 -14.00
N TYR A 259 -13.35 -10.20 -13.58
CA TYR A 259 -14.03 -9.23 -12.74
C TYR A 259 -14.82 -8.17 -13.52
N ASN A 260 -14.62 -8.05 -14.84
CA ASN A 260 -15.29 -7.07 -15.68
C ASN A 260 -16.81 -7.00 -15.48
N PRO A 261 -17.58 -8.12 -15.43
CA PRO A 261 -19.03 -8.04 -15.26
C PRO A 261 -19.46 -7.34 -13.97
N LEU A 262 -18.74 -7.60 -12.86
CA LEU A 262 -19.00 -6.96 -11.57
C LEU A 262 -18.49 -5.51 -11.56
N THR A 263 -17.32 -5.28 -12.15
CA THR A 263 -16.68 -3.95 -12.20
C THR A 263 -17.53 -2.97 -13.01
N GLU A 264 -18.00 -3.35 -14.20
CA GLU A 264 -18.85 -2.51 -15.04
C GLU A 264 -20.19 -2.20 -14.35
N LEU A 265 -20.79 -3.19 -13.68
CA LEU A 265 -22.02 -3.00 -12.91
C LEU A 265 -21.84 -1.99 -11.77
N LEU A 266 -20.70 -2.04 -11.08
CA LEU A 266 -20.35 -1.08 -10.03
C LEU A 266 -20.10 0.31 -10.62
N LEU A 267 -19.30 0.43 -11.68
CA LEU A 267 -18.98 1.72 -12.31
C LEU A 267 -20.20 2.41 -12.93
N HIS A 268 -21.22 1.65 -13.35
CA HIS A 268 -22.49 2.17 -13.85
C HIS A 268 -23.40 2.72 -12.74
N SER A 269 -23.05 2.56 -11.46
CA SER A 269 -23.94 2.91 -10.33
C SER A 269 -24.40 4.36 -10.31
N ALA A 270 -23.58 5.31 -10.78
CA ALA A 270 -23.92 6.73 -10.85
C ALA A 270 -25.00 7.07 -11.89
N HIS A 271 -25.26 6.16 -12.85
CA HIS A 271 -26.22 6.35 -13.94
C HIS A 271 -27.54 5.62 -13.73
N VAL A 272 -27.68 4.88 -12.62
CA VAL A 272 -28.91 4.19 -12.26
C VAL A 272 -29.83 5.16 -11.52
N GLU A 273 -31.06 5.32 -12.00
CA GLU A 273 -32.11 6.09 -11.33
C GLU A 273 -33.22 5.13 -10.86
N PRO A 274 -33.59 5.12 -9.56
CA PRO A 274 -32.95 5.83 -8.46
C PRO A 274 -31.57 5.22 -8.10
N VAL A 275 -30.63 6.05 -7.64
CA VAL A 275 -29.27 5.59 -7.26
C VAL A 275 -29.29 4.55 -6.14
N SER A 276 -30.37 4.49 -5.36
CA SER A 276 -30.56 3.46 -4.33
C SER A 276 -30.68 2.05 -4.88
N ALA A 277 -31.11 1.91 -6.14
CA ALA A 277 -31.18 0.63 -6.85
C ALA A 277 -29.83 0.23 -7.47
N SER A 278 -28.78 1.05 -7.35
CA SER A 278 -27.46 0.79 -7.91
C SER A 278 -26.68 -0.28 -7.14
N ALA A 279 -25.75 -0.96 -7.80
CA ALA A 279 -24.98 -2.04 -7.16
C ALA A 279 -24.10 -1.55 -6.00
N ALA A 280 -23.48 -0.38 -6.15
CA ALA A 280 -22.67 0.21 -5.08
C ALA A 280 -23.52 0.63 -3.86
N HIS A 281 -24.74 1.15 -4.07
CA HIS A 281 -25.63 1.50 -2.96
C HIS A 281 -26.18 0.26 -2.27
N VAL A 282 -26.59 -0.76 -3.04
CA VAL A 282 -27.04 -2.05 -2.50
C VAL A 282 -25.96 -2.69 -1.62
N LEU A 283 -24.68 -2.64 -2.02
CA LEU A 283 -23.57 -3.11 -1.18
C LEU A 283 -23.54 -2.40 0.18
N GLY A 284 -23.69 -1.08 0.18
CA GLY A 284 -23.76 -0.30 1.42
C GLY A 284 -24.96 -0.65 2.30
N GLU A 285 -26.09 -1.03 1.72
CA GLU A 285 -27.29 -1.46 2.48
C GLU A 285 -27.20 -2.88 3.04
N VAL A 286 -26.52 -3.79 2.35
CA VAL A 286 -26.35 -5.16 2.86
C VAL A 286 -25.27 -5.26 3.94
N CYS A 287 -24.18 -4.52 3.83
CA CYS A 287 -23.10 -4.52 4.82
C CYS A 287 -23.59 -4.04 6.20
N ARG A 288 -23.08 -4.69 7.27
CA ARG A 288 -23.43 -4.32 8.66
C ARG A 288 -22.85 -2.95 9.02
N GLU A 289 -21.58 -2.73 8.67
CA GLU A 289 -20.91 -1.45 8.83
C GLU A 289 -20.74 -0.77 7.48
N LYS A 290 -21.27 0.46 7.34
CA LYS A 290 -21.18 1.22 6.09
C LYS A 290 -19.72 1.50 5.66
N GLN A 291 -18.79 1.55 6.63
CA GLN A 291 -17.36 1.71 6.37
C GLN A 291 -16.76 0.53 5.60
N GLU A 292 -17.21 -0.70 5.88
CA GLU A 292 -16.71 -1.92 5.24
C GLU A 292 -16.95 -1.91 3.73
N ALA A 293 -18.11 -1.39 3.30
CA ALA A 293 -18.43 -1.16 1.90
C ALA A 293 -17.73 0.08 1.32
N ALA A 294 -17.70 1.18 2.07
CA ALA A 294 -17.18 2.46 1.57
C ALA A 294 -15.71 2.40 1.16
N VAL A 295 -14.86 1.70 1.93
CA VAL A 295 -13.41 1.62 1.66
C VAL A 295 -13.12 1.07 0.26
N PRO A 296 -13.49 -0.19 -0.09
CA PRO A 296 -13.15 -0.74 -1.40
C PRO A 296 -13.92 -0.06 -2.54
N LEU A 297 -15.14 0.44 -2.30
CA LEU A 297 -15.88 1.22 -3.30
C LEU A 297 -15.13 2.50 -3.66
N VAL A 298 -14.76 3.31 -2.65
CA VAL A 298 -14.04 4.58 -2.89
C VAL A 298 -12.73 4.32 -3.62
N HIS A 299 -12.00 3.28 -3.23
CA HIS A 299 -10.74 2.93 -3.86
C HIS A 299 -10.95 2.55 -5.35
N LEU A 300 -11.94 1.70 -5.64
CA LEU A 300 -12.30 1.32 -7.01
C LEU A 300 -12.73 2.53 -7.85
N PHE A 301 -13.63 3.37 -7.34
CA PHE A 301 -14.12 4.54 -8.07
C PHE A 301 -13.03 5.61 -8.27
N LEU A 302 -12.09 5.75 -7.33
CA LEU A 302 -10.90 6.59 -7.49
C LEU A 302 -9.99 6.03 -8.60
N HIS A 303 -9.74 4.72 -8.60
CA HIS A 303 -8.93 4.05 -9.62
C HIS A 303 -9.46 4.31 -11.03
N TYR A 304 -10.78 4.30 -11.24
CA TYR A 304 -11.40 4.56 -12.55
C TYR A 304 -11.76 6.04 -12.80
N GLY A 305 -11.46 6.95 -11.87
CA GLY A 305 -11.79 8.39 -12.00
C GLY A 305 -13.29 8.70 -12.01
N LYS A 306 -14.11 7.84 -11.40
CA LYS A 306 -15.59 7.94 -11.36
C LYS A 306 -16.14 8.26 -9.97
N ILE A 307 -15.28 8.61 -9.01
CA ILE A 307 -15.68 8.91 -7.62
C ILE A 307 -16.60 10.13 -7.52
N VAL A 308 -16.31 11.22 -8.22
CA VAL A 308 -17.09 12.46 -8.12
C VAL A 308 -18.53 12.24 -8.61
N PRO A 309 -18.79 11.68 -9.81
CA PRO A 309 -20.15 11.36 -10.25
C PRO A 309 -20.90 10.45 -9.27
N PHE A 310 -20.24 9.41 -8.74
CA PHE A 310 -20.86 8.47 -7.82
C PHE A 310 -21.25 9.14 -6.48
N VAL A 311 -20.31 9.84 -5.84
CA VAL A 311 -20.55 10.55 -4.57
C VAL A 311 -21.62 11.62 -4.75
N SER A 312 -21.59 12.34 -5.86
CA SER A 312 -22.61 13.36 -6.19
C SER A 312 -24.01 12.76 -6.28
N ALA A 313 -24.16 11.60 -6.93
CA ALA A 313 -25.44 10.93 -7.09
C ALA A 313 -26.01 10.44 -5.74
N ILE A 314 -25.21 9.73 -4.93
CA ILE A 314 -25.65 9.25 -3.61
C ILE A 314 -25.92 10.40 -2.64
N ALA A 315 -25.14 11.48 -2.71
CA ALA A 315 -25.36 12.67 -1.88
C ALA A 315 -26.65 13.37 -2.26
N SER A 316 -26.90 13.62 -3.55
CA SER A 316 -28.16 14.21 -4.01
C SER A 316 -29.38 13.42 -3.53
N ALA A 317 -29.34 12.09 -3.63
CA ALA A 317 -30.41 11.24 -3.12
C ALA A 317 -30.61 11.36 -1.59
N GLU A 318 -29.52 11.41 -0.81
CA GLU A 318 -29.60 11.59 0.64
C GLU A 318 -30.15 12.97 1.04
N VAL A 319 -29.72 14.04 0.35
CA VAL A 319 -30.24 15.40 0.56
C VAL A 319 -31.73 15.46 0.25
N ASN A 320 -32.18 14.84 -0.85
CA ASN A 320 -33.58 14.85 -1.26
C ASN A 320 -34.50 14.14 -0.24
N ARG A 321 -34.01 13.06 0.40
CA ARG A 321 -34.73 12.34 1.46
C ARG A 321 -34.71 13.07 2.82
N THR A 322 -33.80 14.01 3.03
CA THR A 322 -33.66 14.72 4.30
C THR A 322 -34.80 15.72 4.50
N GLN A 323 -35.49 15.66 5.65
CA GLN A 323 -36.56 16.59 5.99
C GLN A 323 -36.05 17.82 6.77
N ASP A 324 -35.25 17.61 7.81
CA ASP A 324 -34.67 18.68 8.63
C ASP A 324 -33.27 19.04 8.12
N PRO A 325 -33.03 20.31 7.69
CA PRO A 325 -31.71 20.78 7.28
C PRO A 325 -30.61 20.55 8.31
N ASN A 326 -30.94 20.54 9.61
CA ASN A 326 -29.96 20.32 10.67
C ASN A 326 -29.49 18.87 10.79
N THR A 327 -30.10 17.93 10.07
CA THR A 327 -29.74 16.50 10.10
C THR A 327 -28.94 16.04 8.88
N ILE A 328 -28.79 16.92 7.87
CA ILE A 328 -28.09 16.63 6.62
C ILE A 328 -26.67 16.13 6.88
N PHE A 329 -26.33 14.95 6.35
CA PHE A 329 -25.04 14.29 6.51
C PHE A 329 -24.53 14.12 7.96
N ARG A 330 -25.41 14.19 8.97
CA ARG A 330 -25.04 13.89 10.37
C ARG A 330 -25.15 12.40 10.71
N GLY A 331 -25.83 11.62 9.88
CA GLY A 331 -26.01 10.18 10.06
C GLY A 331 -24.81 9.33 9.65
N ASN A 332 -24.86 8.05 10.04
CA ASN A 332 -23.96 6.99 9.57
C ASN A 332 -24.50 6.41 8.26
N SER A 333 -24.24 7.10 7.15
CA SER A 333 -24.71 6.73 5.81
C SER A 333 -23.55 6.28 4.93
N LEU A 334 -23.86 5.55 3.85
CA LEU A 334 -22.86 5.21 2.84
C LEU A 334 -22.21 6.49 2.27
N THR A 335 -22.99 7.54 2.03
CA THR A 335 -22.50 8.82 1.51
C THR A 335 -21.45 9.43 2.43
N SER A 336 -21.78 9.56 3.73
CA SER A 336 -20.85 10.20 4.66
C SER A 336 -19.57 9.38 4.82
N LYS A 337 -19.64 8.05 4.79
CA LYS A 337 -18.46 7.17 4.80
C LYS A 337 -17.62 7.23 3.52
N CYS A 338 -18.25 7.33 2.35
CA CYS A 338 -17.53 7.49 1.09
C CYS A 338 -16.78 8.82 1.03
N ILE A 339 -17.39 9.91 1.53
CA ILE A 339 -16.75 11.22 1.59
C ILE A 339 -15.62 11.20 2.63
N ASP A 340 -15.83 10.64 3.82
CA ASP A 340 -14.81 10.51 4.87
C ASP A 340 -13.56 9.76 4.35
N GLU A 341 -13.76 8.62 3.68
CA GLU A 341 -12.67 7.85 3.09
C GLU A 341 -12.00 8.61 1.95
N THR A 342 -12.76 9.26 1.06
CA THR A 342 -12.18 10.07 -0.03
C THR A 342 -11.32 11.22 0.52
N MET A 343 -11.80 11.93 1.54
CA MET A 343 -11.05 13.00 2.21
C MET A 343 -9.81 12.46 2.90
N LYS A 344 -9.89 11.30 3.57
CA LYS A 344 -8.74 10.67 4.22
C LYS A 344 -7.65 10.34 3.20
N LEU A 345 -8.02 9.78 2.05
CA LEU A 345 -7.09 9.40 1.00
C LEU A 345 -6.51 10.64 0.29
N ALA A 346 -7.38 11.50 -0.26
CA ALA A 346 -7.02 12.70 -1.02
C ALA A 346 -6.32 13.75 -0.17
N GLY A 347 -6.78 13.90 1.05
CA GLY A 347 -6.41 14.98 1.95
C GLY A 347 -5.21 14.70 2.84
N MET A 348 -4.67 13.47 2.87
CA MET A 348 -3.56 13.12 3.79
C MET A 348 -2.34 14.04 3.63
N HIS A 349 -1.88 14.22 2.39
CA HIS A 349 -0.75 15.12 2.10
C HIS A 349 -1.10 16.58 2.40
N TYR A 350 -2.32 16.99 2.08
CA TYR A 350 -2.81 18.33 2.37
C TYR A 350 -2.83 18.63 3.87
N LEU A 351 -3.27 17.67 4.71
CA LEU A 351 -3.20 17.76 6.17
C LEU A 351 -1.76 17.84 6.67
N GLN A 352 -0.86 17.02 6.13
CA GLN A 352 0.56 17.05 6.52
C GLN A 352 1.18 18.42 6.24
N VAL A 353 1.01 18.97 5.04
CA VAL A 353 1.58 20.28 4.69
C VAL A 353 0.96 21.42 5.51
N THR A 354 -0.32 21.30 5.87
CA THR A 354 -1.08 22.35 6.55
C THR A 354 -0.90 22.32 8.07
N LEU A 355 -1.10 21.17 8.71
CA LEU A 355 -1.16 21.05 10.17
C LEU A 355 0.15 20.59 10.82
N LYS A 356 0.93 19.74 10.14
CA LYS A 356 2.10 19.10 10.77
C LYS A 356 3.09 20.10 11.40
N PRO A 357 3.47 21.21 10.75
CA PRO A 357 4.43 22.16 11.35
C PRO A 357 3.94 22.73 12.68
N ILE A 358 2.65 23.09 12.77
CA ILE A 358 2.07 23.67 13.99
C ILE A 358 1.90 22.60 15.07
N ILE A 359 1.46 21.39 14.70
CA ILE A 359 1.32 20.29 15.67
C ILE A 359 2.68 19.89 16.23
N ASP A 360 3.72 19.82 15.39
CA ASP A 360 5.08 19.52 15.85
C ASP A 360 5.60 20.59 16.83
N GLU A 361 5.27 21.85 16.61
CA GLU A 361 5.60 22.96 17.51
C GLU A 361 4.83 22.86 18.84
N ILE A 362 3.52 22.65 18.83
CA ILE A 362 2.70 22.47 20.05
C ILE A 362 3.26 21.31 20.90
N CYS A 363 3.61 20.20 20.23
CA CYS A 363 4.22 19.05 20.88
C CYS A 363 5.65 19.30 21.39
N THR A 364 6.33 20.36 20.96
CA THR A 364 7.68 20.71 21.42
C THR A 364 7.63 21.73 22.54
N GLU A 365 6.70 22.69 22.48
CA GLU A 365 6.57 23.77 23.46
C GLU A 365 5.94 23.31 24.79
N HIS A 366 5.08 22.27 24.76
CA HIS A 366 4.40 21.71 25.95
C HIS A 366 3.70 22.74 26.86
N LYS A 367 3.21 23.86 26.30
CA LYS A 367 2.52 24.91 27.09
C LYS A 367 1.20 24.39 27.67
N PRO A 368 0.93 24.58 28.97
CA PRO A 368 -0.35 24.22 29.57
C PRO A 368 -1.46 25.12 29.01
N CYS A 369 -2.57 24.49 28.63
CA CYS A 369 -3.75 25.14 28.08
C CYS A 369 -5.02 24.71 28.83
N GLU A 370 -4.91 24.20 30.07
CA GLU A 370 -6.08 23.77 30.83
C GLU A 370 -6.89 24.99 31.26
N ILE A 371 -8.18 24.96 30.93
CA ILE A 371 -9.15 26.04 31.17
C ILE A 371 -10.26 25.63 32.13
N ASP A 372 -10.28 24.36 32.57
CA ASP A 372 -11.20 23.85 33.59
C ASP A 372 -10.66 24.20 34.99
N PRO A 373 -11.34 25.08 35.76
CA PRO A 373 -10.88 25.50 37.08
C PRO A 373 -10.69 24.35 38.07
N VAL A 374 -11.39 23.22 37.88
CA VAL A 374 -11.32 22.05 38.77
C VAL A 374 -10.09 21.17 38.46
N LYS A 375 -9.54 21.28 37.26
CA LYS A 375 -8.40 20.47 36.78
C LYS A 375 -7.09 21.25 36.74
N LEU A 376 -7.14 22.53 37.09
CA LEU A 376 -5.94 23.37 37.19
C LEU A 376 -5.04 22.88 38.33
N LYS A 377 -3.74 22.80 38.06
CA LYS A 377 -2.75 22.59 39.12
C LYS A 377 -2.54 23.88 39.89
N GLU A 378 -2.19 23.78 41.17
CA GLU A 378 -1.95 24.94 42.04
C GLU A 378 -0.85 25.90 41.52
N SER A 379 0.03 25.43 40.63
CA SER A 379 1.10 26.22 40.02
C SER A 379 0.74 26.87 38.67
N GLU A 380 -0.46 26.65 38.13
CA GLU A 380 -0.88 27.14 36.81
C GLU A 380 -1.80 28.36 36.93
N ASN A 381 -1.71 29.29 35.96
CA ASN A 381 -2.55 30.48 35.91
C ASN A 381 -3.59 30.33 34.78
N LEU A 382 -4.87 30.43 35.13
CA LEU A 382 -5.99 30.29 34.21
C LEU A 382 -5.93 31.29 33.04
N GLU A 383 -5.56 32.54 33.30
CA GLU A 383 -5.54 33.58 32.26
C GLU A 383 -4.41 33.34 31.26
N THR A 384 -3.23 32.94 31.75
CA THR A 384 -2.10 32.55 30.89
C THR A 384 -2.43 31.31 30.06
N ASN A 385 -3.06 30.29 30.65
CA ASN A 385 -3.48 29.08 29.94
C ASN A 385 -4.52 29.39 28.85
N ARG A 386 -5.45 30.32 29.13
CA ARG A 386 -6.45 30.78 28.17
C ARG A 386 -5.82 31.52 26.99
N GLU A 387 -4.84 32.38 27.24
CA GLU A 387 -4.12 33.09 26.19
C GLU A 387 -3.24 32.14 25.35
N ASN A 388 -2.58 31.16 25.98
CA ASN A 388 -1.86 30.10 25.27
C ASN A 388 -2.80 29.33 24.31
N LEU A 389 -3.97 28.93 24.80
CA LEU A 389 -4.96 28.23 23.99
C LEU A 389 -5.43 29.10 22.82
N ARG A 390 -5.72 30.38 23.08
CA ARG A 390 -6.13 31.34 22.04
C ARG A 390 -5.09 31.47 20.94
N GLN A 391 -3.81 31.62 21.31
CA GLN A 391 -2.72 31.75 20.33
C GLN A 391 -2.59 30.50 19.45
N TYR A 392 -2.68 29.30 20.02
CA TYR A 392 -2.64 28.07 19.23
C TYR A 392 -3.85 27.94 18.30
N VAL A 393 -5.06 28.25 18.79
CA VAL A 393 -6.28 28.22 17.99
C VAL A 393 -6.21 29.23 16.83
N ASP A 394 -5.80 30.47 17.10
CA ASP A 394 -5.71 31.53 16.07
C ASP A 394 -4.69 31.15 14.98
N ARG A 395 -3.55 30.56 15.35
CA ARG A 395 -2.55 30.10 14.39
C ARG A 395 -3.05 28.94 13.52
N ILE A 396 -3.64 27.92 14.14
CA ILE A 396 -4.20 26.77 13.42
C ILE A 396 -5.32 27.24 12.49
N PHE A 397 -6.22 28.08 12.99
CA PHE A 397 -7.32 28.62 12.22
C PHE A 397 -6.81 29.45 11.03
N ASN A 398 -5.79 30.30 11.22
CA ASN A 398 -5.20 31.08 10.14
C ASN A 398 -4.55 30.20 9.05
N VAL A 399 -3.84 29.13 9.44
CA VAL A 399 -3.22 28.23 8.46
C VAL A 399 -4.24 27.39 7.71
N ILE A 400 -5.29 26.89 8.38
CA ILE A 400 -6.41 26.18 7.72
C ILE A 400 -7.14 27.09 6.72
N THR A 401 -7.37 28.34 7.10
CA THR A 401 -8.12 29.27 6.26
C THR A 401 -7.30 29.71 5.04
N THR A 402 -6.02 30.02 5.21
CA THR A 402 -5.14 30.37 4.08
C THR A 402 -4.75 29.16 3.21
N SER A 403 -4.97 27.92 3.66
CA SER A 403 -4.62 26.72 2.90
C SER A 403 -5.62 26.33 1.81
N GLY A 404 -6.76 27.01 1.67
CA GLY A 404 -7.82 26.59 0.76
C GLY A 404 -7.43 26.41 -0.70
N VAL A 405 -6.52 27.24 -1.20
CA VAL A 405 -5.96 27.13 -2.55
C VAL A 405 -5.12 25.86 -2.79
N ARG A 406 -4.71 25.17 -1.72
CA ARG A 406 -3.94 23.91 -1.77
C ARG A 406 -4.84 22.67 -1.59
N CYS A 407 -6.16 22.85 -1.47
CA CYS A 407 -7.09 21.75 -1.29
C CYS A 407 -7.11 20.83 -2.54
N PRO A 408 -7.10 19.49 -2.37
CA PRO A 408 -7.20 18.57 -3.50
C PRO A 408 -8.47 18.78 -4.32
N THR A 409 -8.33 18.83 -5.66
CA THR A 409 -9.43 19.08 -6.60
C THR A 409 -10.61 18.13 -6.42
N VAL A 410 -10.37 16.84 -6.23
CA VAL A 410 -11.42 15.84 -6.00
C VAL A 410 -12.29 16.15 -4.77
N MET A 411 -11.70 16.73 -3.71
CA MET A 411 -12.44 17.17 -2.53
C MET A 411 -13.25 18.43 -2.86
N CYS A 412 -12.66 19.39 -3.57
CA CYS A 412 -13.34 20.59 -4.03
C CYS A 412 -14.57 20.26 -4.90
N ASP A 413 -14.44 19.33 -5.84
CA ASP A 413 -15.52 18.92 -6.74
C ASP A 413 -16.67 18.25 -5.96
N ILE A 414 -16.35 17.41 -4.98
CA ILE A 414 -17.34 16.81 -4.07
C ILE A 414 -18.02 17.91 -3.25
N PHE A 415 -17.28 18.81 -2.62
CA PHE A 415 -17.84 19.89 -1.81
C PHE A 415 -18.72 20.83 -2.63
N PHE A 416 -18.33 21.11 -3.87
CA PHE A 416 -19.15 21.86 -4.81
C PHE A 416 -20.48 21.15 -5.09
N SER A 417 -20.44 19.85 -5.40
CA SER A 417 -21.66 19.06 -5.61
C SER A 417 -22.58 19.02 -4.40
N LEU A 418 -22.02 18.84 -3.19
CA LEU A 418 -22.78 18.85 -1.93
C LEU A 418 -23.48 20.20 -1.71
N ARG A 419 -22.77 21.30 -1.96
CA ARG A 419 -23.31 22.66 -1.85
C ARG A 419 -24.47 22.88 -2.82
N GLU A 420 -24.29 22.52 -4.10
CA GLU A 420 -25.33 22.68 -5.13
C GLU A 420 -26.57 21.84 -4.81
N SER A 421 -26.37 20.62 -4.34
CA SER A 421 -27.46 19.71 -3.95
C SER A 421 -28.27 20.26 -2.77
N ALA A 422 -27.57 20.74 -1.72
CA ALA A 422 -28.20 21.37 -0.56
C ALA A 422 -28.92 22.68 -0.92
N ALA A 423 -28.31 23.51 -1.78
CA ALA A 423 -28.89 24.78 -2.23
C ALA A 423 -30.17 24.56 -3.06
N THR A 424 -30.19 23.52 -3.90
CA THR A 424 -31.35 23.19 -4.74
C THR A 424 -32.55 22.73 -3.90
N ARG A 425 -32.30 21.90 -2.88
CA ARG A 425 -33.33 21.32 -2.01
C ARG A 425 -33.85 22.27 -0.92
N PHE A 426 -32.98 23.11 -0.37
CA PHE A 426 -33.28 24.01 0.75
C PHE A 426 -33.11 25.48 0.34
N GLN A 427 -33.93 25.94 -0.59
CA GLN A 427 -33.84 27.30 -1.16
C GLN A 427 -34.13 28.41 -0.14
N VAL A 428 -34.90 28.10 0.91
CA VAL A 428 -35.36 29.08 1.92
C VAL A 428 -34.25 29.46 2.91
N ASP A 429 -33.40 28.50 3.29
CA ASP A 429 -32.31 28.73 4.24
C ASP A 429 -30.97 28.68 3.50
N GLN A 430 -30.45 29.87 3.16
CA GLN A 430 -29.23 29.98 2.38
C GLN A 430 -27.99 29.45 3.11
N ASP A 431 -28.01 29.37 4.44
CA ASP A 431 -26.87 28.91 5.24
C ASP A 431 -26.70 27.39 5.17
N VAL A 432 -27.75 26.64 4.82
CA VAL A 432 -27.72 25.16 4.74
C VAL A 432 -26.69 24.65 3.73
N ARG A 433 -26.53 25.37 2.62
CA ARG A 433 -25.55 25.02 1.58
C ARG A 433 -24.11 25.05 2.11
N TYR A 434 -23.88 25.81 3.17
CA TYR A 434 -22.57 26.03 3.79
C TYR A 434 -22.36 25.11 4.99
N THR A 435 -23.39 24.92 5.82
CA THR A 435 -23.33 24.00 6.97
C THR A 435 -23.15 22.54 6.52
N ALA A 436 -23.74 22.15 5.38
CA ALA A 436 -23.57 20.82 4.80
C ALA A 436 -22.09 20.49 4.51
N VAL A 437 -21.35 21.42 3.89
CA VAL A 437 -19.93 21.27 3.55
C VAL A 437 -19.03 21.43 4.78
N SER A 438 -19.35 22.39 5.66
CA SER A 438 -18.56 22.67 6.86
C SER A 438 -18.43 21.46 7.77
N SER A 439 -19.49 20.66 7.86
CA SER A 439 -19.49 19.42 8.64
C SER A 439 -18.37 18.45 8.22
N PHE A 440 -18.12 18.32 6.92
CA PHE A 440 -17.07 17.45 6.41
C PHE A 440 -15.67 18.03 6.62
N ILE A 441 -15.48 19.32 6.30
CA ILE A 441 -14.17 19.98 6.39
C ILE A 441 -13.68 20.10 7.84
N PHE A 442 -14.53 20.60 8.75
CA PHE A 442 -14.08 20.87 10.12
C PHE A 442 -14.32 19.69 11.06
N LEU A 443 -15.52 19.11 11.07
CA LEU A 443 -15.86 18.07 12.05
C LEU A 443 -15.33 16.69 11.66
N ARG A 444 -15.22 16.38 10.37
CA ARG A 444 -14.82 15.04 9.89
C ARG A 444 -13.40 14.97 9.31
N PHE A 445 -12.75 16.12 9.08
CA PHE A 445 -11.41 16.17 8.48
C PHE A 445 -10.37 16.88 9.37
N PHE A 446 -10.43 18.21 9.52
CA PHE A 446 -9.41 18.94 10.28
C PHE A 446 -9.42 18.66 11.79
N ALA A 447 -10.59 18.71 12.44
CA ALA A 447 -10.64 18.55 13.88
C ALA A 447 -10.29 17.13 14.37
N PRO A 448 -10.70 16.04 13.70
CA PRO A 448 -10.21 14.70 14.01
C PRO A 448 -8.69 14.58 13.81
N ALA A 449 -8.13 15.23 12.78
CA ALA A 449 -6.69 15.24 12.54
C ALA A 449 -5.89 15.97 13.63
N ILE A 450 -6.47 17.03 14.22
CA ILE A 450 -5.88 17.72 15.38
C ILE A 450 -6.02 16.88 16.66
N LEU A 451 -7.16 16.23 16.85
CA LEU A 451 -7.44 15.42 18.05
C LEU A 451 -6.52 14.20 18.13
N SER A 452 -6.34 13.50 17.01
CA SER A 452 -5.59 12.24 16.92
C SER A 452 -4.54 12.31 15.80
N PRO A 453 -3.46 13.10 15.96
CA PRO A 453 -2.50 13.37 14.89
C PRO A 453 -1.73 12.14 14.41
N ASN A 454 -1.62 11.10 15.24
CA ASN A 454 -1.00 9.83 14.89
C ASN A 454 -1.81 9.04 13.85
N LEU A 455 -3.15 9.03 13.96
CA LEU A 455 -4.03 8.32 13.01
C LEU A 455 -3.98 8.93 11.60
N PHE A 456 -3.61 10.21 11.50
CA PHE A 456 -3.45 10.96 10.25
C PHE A 456 -1.98 11.13 9.84
N GLN A 457 -1.08 10.31 10.39
CA GLN A 457 0.36 10.32 10.05
C GLN A 457 1.03 11.69 10.19
N LEU A 458 0.49 12.58 11.03
CA LEU A 458 1.09 13.87 11.36
C LEU A 458 2.20 13.68 12.39
N ARG A 459 2.07 12.66 13.24
CA ARG A 459 3.06 12.25 14.25
C ARG A 459 3.27 10.73 14.23
N PRO A 460 4.50 10.25 14.49
CA PRO A 460 4.78 8.82 14.58
C PRO A 460 4.34 8.19 15.91
N HIS A 461 4.09 9.00 16.96
CA HIS A 461 3.75 8.53 18.30
C HIS A 461 2.59 9.32 18.89
N HIS A 462 1.90 8.71 19.86
CA HIS A 462 0.88 9.38 20.66
C HIS A 462 1.48 10.55 21.46
N PRO A 463 0.85 11.74 21.46
CA PRO A 463 1.25 12.84 22.34
C PRO A 463 1.14 12.45 23.82
N ASP A 464 1.94 13.07 24.67
CA ASP A 464 1.82 12.90 26.13
C ASP A 464 0.43 13.42 26.62
N PRO A 465 -0.02 13.01 27.82
CA PRO A 465 -1.36 13.37 28.33
C PRO A 465 -1.65 14.87 28.38
N CYS A 466 -0.65 15.70 28.68
CA CYS A 466 -0.81 17.16 28.75
C CYS A 466 -1.02 17.76 27.35
N THR A 467 -0.20 17.34 26.39
CA THR A 467 -0.33 17.77 24.99
C THR A 467 -1.61 17.24 24.36
N SER A 468 -1.99 15.98 24.65
CA SER A 468 -3.25 15.38 24.18
C SER A 468 -4.47 16.17 24.68
N ARG A 469 -4.44 16.62 25.95
CA ARG A 469 -5.47 17.51 26.50
C ARG A 469 -5.52 18.86 25.77
N THR A 470 -4.36 19.46 25.51
CA THR A 470 -4.26 20.72 24.76
C THR A 470 -4.82 20.58 23.34
N LEU A 471 -4.43 19.54 22.60
CA LEU A 471 -4.96 19.24 21.27
C LEU A 471 -6.47 18.97 21.29
N THR A 472 -6.98 18.34 22.34
CA THR A 472 -8.43 18.13 22.53
C THR A 472 -9.17 19.47 22.65
N LEU A 473 -8.64 20.41 23.44
CA LEU A 473 -9.25 21.74 23.61
C LEU A 473 -9.22 22.53 22.30
N ILE A 474 -8.08 22.54 21.60
CA ILE A 474 -7.94 23.16 20.28
C ILE A 474 -8.95 22.55 19.30
N SER A 475 -9.00 21.22 19.19
CA SER A 475 -9.91 20.51 18.29
C SER A 475 -11.37 20.88 18.57
N LYS A 476 -11.78 20.90 19.84
CA LYS A 476 -13.15 21.31 20.22
C LYS A 476 -13.46 22.75 19.82
N THR A 477 -12.55 23.69 20.06
CA THR A 477 -12.74 25.09 19.66
C THR A 477 -12.86 25.23 18.14
N ILE A 478 -12.01 24.54 17.38
CA ILE A 478 -12.08 24.52 15.90
C ILE A 478 -13.39 23.89 15.41
N GLN A 479 -13.88 22.81 16.05
CA GLN A 479 -15.19 22.22 15.72
C GLN A 479 -16.34 23.20 15.96
N THR A 480 -16.33 23.90 17.10
CA THR A 480 -17.35 24.90 17.41
C THR A 480 -17.34 26.06 16.41
N LEU A 481 -16.15 26.55 16.03
CA LEU A 481 -15.99 27.58 15.01
C LEU A 481 -16.51 27.12 13.64
N GLY A 482 -16.24 25.87 13.24
CA GLY A 482 -16.73 25.31 11.98
C GLY A 482 -18.24 25.01 11.97
N SER A 483 -18.84 24.69 13.11
CA SER A 483 -20.26 24.29 13.18
C SER A 483 -21.25 25.46 13.08
N LEU A 484 -20.78 26.72 13.06
CA LEU A 484 -21.60 27.94 12.98
C LEU A 484 -22.79 27.98 13.98
N ALA A 485 -22.68 27.28 15.12
CA ALA A 485 -23.75 27.23 16.10
C ALA A 485 -24.02 28.66 16.59
N LYS A 486 -25.27 29.14 16.43
CA LYS A 486 -25.72 30.48 16.84
C LYS A 486 -25.52 30.67 18.35
N SER A 487 -24.33 31.05 18.79
CA SER A 487 -24.09 31.56 20.14
C SER A 487 -24.10 33.09 20.08
N LYS A 488 -24.76 33.71 21.07
CA LYS A 488 -25.22 35.10 21.06
C LYS A 488 -24.12 36.15 21.30
N SER A 489 -22.89 35.98 20.81
CA SER A 489 -21.78 36.91 21.10
C SER A 489 -21.28 37.71 19.89
N VAL A 490 -21.24 39.03 20.05
CA VAL A 490 -20.91 40.08 19.05
C VAL A 490 -19.49 39.98 18.48
N SER A 491 -18.54 39.30 19.14
CA SER A 491 -17.16 39.13 18.65
C SER A 491 -17.02 38.11 17.49
N GLN A 492 -18.09 37.41 17.10
CA GLN A 492 -18.09 36.46 15.99
C GLN A 492 -18.41 37.07 14.62
N GLU A 493 -18.94 38.30 14.52
CA GLU A 493 -19.27 38.92 13.23
C GLU A 493 -18.03 39.10 12.32
N GLN A 494 -16.86 39.42 12.88
CA GLN A 494 -15.61 39.52 12.12
C GLN A 494 -15.08 38.14 11.67
N THR A 495 -15.30 37.09 12.49
CA THR A 495 -14.95 35.70 12.14
C THR A 495 -15.87 35.18 11.04
N ILE A 496 -17.17 35.45 11.13
CA ILE A 496 -18.18 35.13 10.11
C ILE A 496 -17.90 35.87 8.80
N CYS A 497 -17.51 37.16 8.83
CA CYS A 497 -17.12 37.92 7.63
C CYS A 497 -15.81 37.41 6.97
N ARG A 498 -14.79 37.02 7.77
CA ARG A 498 -13.61 36.32 7.23
C ARG A 498 -14.00 34.97 6.62
N TRP A 499 -14.94 34.26 7.26
CA TRP A 499 -15.49 33.00 6.77
C TRP A 499 -16.24 33.16 5.44
N PHE A 500 -17.01 34.24 5.24
CA PHE A 500 -17.64 34.58 3.96
C PHE A 500 -16.61 34.88 2.85
N THR A 501 -15.48 35.49 3.20
CA THR A 501 -14.38 35.74 2.24
C THR A 501 -13.66 34.44 1.85
N LEU A 502 -13.50 33.50 2.79
CA LEU A 502 -12.95 32.17 2.58
C LEU A 502 -13.89 31.21 1.83
N HIS A 503 -15.20 31.40 2.04
CA HIS A 503 -16.28 30.79 1.27
C HIS A 503 -16.12 31.02 -0.23
N TYR A 504 -15.55 32.16 -0.60
CA TYR A 504 -15.27 32.53 -1.98
C TYR A 504 -14.04 31.78 -2.57
N ILE A 505 -13.05 31.43 -1.74
CA ILE A 505 -11.76 30.84 -2.19
C ILE A 505 -11.83 29.32 -2.35
N PHE A 506 -12.56 28.61 -1.46
CA PHE A 506 -12.69 27.15 -1.54
C PHE A 506 -13.72 26.69 -2.58
N LEU A 507 -14.69 27.54 -2.95
CA LEU A 507 -15.89 27.15 -3.70
C LEU A 507 -16.07 27.87 -5.05
N GLU A 508 -15.22 28.83 -5.42
CA GLU A 508 -15.05 29.25 -6.82
C GLU A 508 -13.76 28.63 -7.40
N SER A 509 -13.92 27.82 -8.44
CA SER A 509 -12.92 27.16 -9.30
C SER A 509 -11.43 27.45 -9.01
N PRO A 510 -10.57 26.42 -8.79
CA PRO A 510 -9.15 26.58 -8.41
C PRO A 510 -8.21 27.06 -9.54
N CYS A 511 -8.73 27.62 -10.63
CA CYS A 511 -7.94 28.01 -11.81
C CYS A 511 -7.48 29.48 -11.80
N LYS A 512 -6.86 29.94 -10.72
CA LYS A 512 -6.00 31.14 -10.76
C LYS A 512 -4.60 30.79 -10.27
N SER A 513 -3.64 30.86 -11.18
CA SER A 513 -2.21 30.61 -10.99
C SER A 513 -1.61 31.46 -9.87
N ILE A 514 -0.96 30.81 -8.89
CA ILE A 514 -0.22 31.47 -7.80
C ILE A 514 1.08 32.08 -8.36
N GLU A 515 1.33 33.39 -8.19
CA GLU A 515 2.50 34.09 -8.75
C GLU A 515 3.84 33.78 -8.04
N THR A 516 3.85 33.22 -6.83
CA THR A 516 5.08 32.96 -6.06
C THR A 516 5.59 31.51 -6.17
N PRO A 517 6.92 31.29 -6.31
CA PRO A 517 7.50 29.95 -6.40
C PRO A 517 7.67 29.27 -5.04
N ILE A 518 6.96 28.16 -4.85
CA ILE A 518 7.02 27.28 -3.68
C ILE A 518 7.93 26.10 -4.00
N MET A 519 8.94 25.84 -3.16
CA MET A 519 9.85 24.70 -3.28
C MET A 519 9.15 23.40 -2.85
N LEU A 520 9.12 22.41 -3.74
CA LEU A 520 8.44 21.14 -3.52
C LEU A 520 9.41 19.99 -3.22
N LYS A 521 10.57 19.96 -3.89
CA LYS A 521 11.61 18.94 -3.67
C LYS A 521 12.97 19.39 -4.23
N GLU A 522 14.05 18.95 -3.58
CA GLU A 522 15.41 19.10 -4.08
C GLU A 522 16.26 17.86 -3.80
N GLY A 523 17.31 17.62 -4.59
CA GLY A 523 18.20 16.48 -4.38
C GLY A 523 19.21 16.24 -5.50
N PHE A 524 20.21 15.40 -5.24
CA PHE A 524 21.18 14.99 -6.26
C PHE A 524 20.65 13.82 -7.08
N MET A 525 20.70 13.95 -8.41
CA MET A 525 20.44 12.87 -9.36
C MET A 525 21.46 12.88 -10.49
N ILE A 526 21.53 11.79 -11.26
CA ILE A 526 22.45 11.67 -12.39
C ILE A 526 21.65 11.82 -13.68
N LYS A 527 22.00 12.79 -14.54
CA LYS A 527 21.36 12.97 -15.84
C LYS A 527 22.27 12.62 -17.00
N ARG A 528 21.67 12.13 -18.08
CA ARG A 528 22.37 11.98 -19.36
C ARG A 528 22.72 13.33 -19.97
N ALA A 529 23.91 13.49 -20.54
CA ALA A 529 24.28 14.72 -21.26
C ALA A 529 23.36 14.94 -22.48
N GLN A 530 22.87 16.17 -22.63
CA GLN A 530 21.97 16.58 -23.70
C GLN A 530 22.70 17.58 -24.62
N GLY A 531 23.51 17.07 -25.55
CA GLY A 531 24.25 17.87 -26.53
C GLY A 531 24.75 17.00 -27.70
N ARG A 532 24.91 17.61 -28.88
CA ARG A 532 25.55 17.02 -30.07
C ARG A 532 27.01 17.49 -30.11
N ASN A 533 27.93 16.77 -29.49
CA ASN A 533 29.34 16.87 -29.89
C ASN A 533 29.55 15.86 -31.02
N ARG A 534 30.05 16.33 -32.17
CA ARG A 534 30.31 15.49 -33.35
C ARG A 534 31.29 14.34 -33.10
N PHE A 535 32.00 14.32 -31.95
CA PHE A 535 33.02 13.32 -31.61
C PHE A 535 33.06 12.91 -30.11
N GLY A 536 32.02 13.14 -29.31
CA GLY A 536 32.04 12.86 -27.86
C GLY A 536 31.04 11.80 -27.40
N MET A 537 31.49 10.82 -26.61
CA MET A 537 30.60 9.89 -25.88
C MET A 537 29.65 10.69 -24.96
N LYS A 538 28.34 10.40 -25.02
CA LYS A 538 27.33 11.04 -24.16
C LYS A 538 27.46 10.52 -22.71
N ASN A 539 28.20 11.24 -21.88
CA ASN A 539 28.43 10.87 -20.48
C ASN A 539 27.25 11.24 -19.55
N PHE A 540 27.07 10.44 -18.50
CA PHE A 540 26.16 10.74 -17.38
C PHE A 540 26.83 11.71 -16.41
N LYS A 541 26.06 12.65 -15.83
CA LYS A 541 26.59 13.70 -14.94
C LYS A 541 25.68 13.88 -13.72
N LYS A 542 26.26 13.84 -12.52
CA LYS A 542 25.58 14.18 -11.26
C LYS A 542 25.25 15.67 -11.23
N ARG A 543 24.01 16.01 -10.89
CA ARG A 543 23.48 17.38 -10.85
C ARG A 543 22.55 17.55 -9.65
N TRP A 544 22.44 18.78 -9.16
CA TRP A 544 21.48 19.16 -8.15
C TRP A 544 20.16 19.53 -8.83
N PHE A 545 19.08 18.85 -8.51
CA PHE A 545 17.75 19.11 -9.05
C PHE A 545 16.90 19.86 -8.03
N ARG A 546 16.06 20.75 -8.53
CA ARG A 546 15.13 21.55 -7.74
C ARG A 546 13.80 21.63 -8.46
N LEU A 547 12.73 21.24 -7.77
CA LEU A 547 11.36 21.30 -8.23
C LEU A 547 10.57 22.34 -7.44
N THR A 548 9.86 23.19 -8.17
CA THR A 548 8.90 24.17 -7.63
C THR A 548 7.53 23.94 -8.26
N ASN A 549 6.52 24.70 -7.84
CA ASN A 549 5.21 24.74 -8.48
C ASN A 549 5.22 25.34 -9.91
N HIS A 550 6.30 26.02 -10.33
CA HIS A 550 6.40 26.68 -11.66
C HIS A 550 7.37 26.00 -12.61
N GLU A 551 8.47 25.47 -12.09
CA GLU A 551 9.56 24.91 -12.89
C GLU A 551 10.28 23.75 -12.20
N PHE A 552 10.79 22.84 -13.05
CA PHE A 552 11.75 21.81 -12.71
C PHE A 552 13.12 22.19 -13.27
N THR A 553 14.10 22.34 -12.39
CA THR A 553 15.41 22.92 -12.70
C THR A 553 16.55 21.98 -12.29
N TYR A 554 17.69 22.09 -12.97
CA TYR A 554 18.92 21.44 -12.51
C TYR A 554 20.15 22.33 -12.59
N HIS A 555 21.05 22.16 -11.63
CA HIS A 555 22.20 23.00 -11.35
C HIS A 555 23.47 22.14 -11.29
N LYS A 556 24.64 22.75 -11.51
CA LYS A 556 25.92 22.04 -11.38
C LYS A 556 26.16 21.60 -9.94
N THR A 557 25.90 22.49 -8.99
CA THR A 557 25.98 22.29 -7.53
C THR A 557 24.84 23.05 -6.83
N LYS A 558 24.65 22.83 -5.52
CA LYS A 558 23.62 23.51 -4.73
C LYS A 558 23.98 25.01 -4.59
N GLY A 559 23.05 25.90 -4.94
CA GLY A 559 23.22 27.36 -4.83
C GLY A 559 23.77 28.07 -6.07
N GLU A 560 24.15 27.33 -7.13
CA GLU A 560 24.53 27.92 -8.41
C GLU A 560 23.33 28.25 -9.31
N ALA A 561 23.54 29.01 -10.38
CA ALA A 561 22.52 29.28 -11.39
C ALA A 561 22.01 28.00 -12.09
N ALA A 562 20.73 28.01 -12.50
CA ALA A 562 20.12 26.87 -13.19
C ALA A 562 20.78 26.67 -14.56
N LEU A 563 21.23 25.44 -14.85
CA LEU A 563 21.75 25.07 -16.17
C LEU A 563 20.62 24.86 -17.18
N CYS A 564 19.43 24.52 -16.70
CA CYS A 564 18.22 24.33 -17.48
C CYS A 564 17.04 24.51 -16.55
N SER A 565 16.02 25.21 -17.05
CA SER A 565 14.71 25.30 -16.43
C SER A 565 13.68 24.71 -17.39
N ILE A 566 12.83 23.83 -16.84
CA ILE A 566 11.74 23.16 -17.54
C ILE A 566 10.47 23.65 -16.85
N PRO A 567 9.70 24.55 -17.46
CA PRO A 567 8.38 24.93 -16.95
C PRO A 567 7.50 23.70 -16.76
N ILE A 568 6.67 23.67 -15.71
CA ILE A 568 5.79 22.53 -15.43
C ILE A 568 4.84 22.24 -16.61
N GLU A 569 4.39 23.28 -17.30
CA GLU A 569 3.59 23.22 -18.54
C GLU A 569 4.30 22.53 -19.73
N ASN A 570 5.62 22.37 -19.66
CA ASN A 570 6.42 21.70 -20.68
C ASN A 570 6.77 20.26 -20.30
N ILE A 571 6.32 19.77 -19.15
CA ILE A 571 6.43 18.36 -18.78
C ILE A 571 5.22 17.63 -19.36
N LEU A 572 5.44 16.85 -20.41
CA LEU A 572 4.38 16.16 -21.16
C LEU A 572 4.06 14.77 -20.59
N ALA A 573 5.06 14.10 -20.00
CA ALA A 573 4.92 12.83 -19.29
C ALA A 573 6.17 12.55 -18.45
N VAL A 574 6.03 11.74 -17.39
CA VAL A 574 7.14 11.30 -16.54
C VAL A 574 6.95 9.82 -16.26
N GLU A 575 7.89 8.99 -16.72
CA GLU A 575 7.71 7.54 -16.75
C GLU A 575 8.99 6.80 -16.43
N ARG A 576 8.87 5.56 -15.94
CA ARG A 576 10.02 4.68 -15.76
C ARG A 576 10.67 4.35 -17.11
N LEU A 577 11.99 4.19 -17.10
CA LEU A 577 12.76 3.79 -18.27
C LEU A 577 13.18 2.33 -18.13
N GLU A 578 13.00 1.54 -19.19
CA GLU A 578 13.45 0.14 -19.23
C GLU A 578 14.96 0.02 -18.98
N GLU A 579 15.35 -0.91 -18.10
CA GLU A 579 16.75 -1.08 -17.68
C GLU A 579 17.67 -1.41 -18.86
N GLU A 580 17.15 -2.08 -19.90
CA GLU A 580 17.91 -2.44 -21.10
C GLU A 580 18.37 -1.22 -21.91
N SER A 581 17.76 -0.05 -21.70
CA SER A 581 18.13 1.20 -22.39
C SER A 581 19.57 1.63 -22.11
N PHE A 582 20.00 1.52 -20.87
CA PHE A 582 21.34 1.96 -20.42
C PHE A 582 22.05 0.97 -19.51
N LYS A 583 21.44 -0.17 -19.18
CA LYS A 583 21.90 -1.14 -18.17
C LYS A 583 22.11 -0.50 -16.78
N MET A 584 21.23 0.43 -16.43
CA MET A 584 21.24 1.16 -15.16
C MET A 584 19.88 1.03 -14.48
N LYS A 585 19.89 0.76 -13.18
CA LYS A 585 18.67 0.67 -12.36
C LYS A 585 18.20 2.07 -11.93
N ASN A 586 16.93 2.17 -11.52
CA ASN A 586 16.30 3.38 -10.98
C ASN A 586 16.31 4.57 -11.96
N MET A 587 16.20 4.26 -13.25
CA MET A 587 16.14 5.24 -14.33
C MET A 587 14.69 5.61 -14.64
N PHE A 588 14.48 6.89 -14.91
CA PHE A 588 13.21 7.43 -15.39
C PHE A 588 13.44 8.54 -16.41
N GLN A 589 12.38 8.93 -17.11
CA GLN A 589 12.43 9.95 -18.12
C GLN A 589 11.39 11.04 -17.88
N VAL A 590 11.79 12.29 -18.11
CA VAL A 590 10.92 13.46 -18.16
C VAL A 590 10.79 13.88 -19.61
N ILE A 591 9.61 13.69 -20.19
CA ILE A 591 9.33 13.96 -21.61
C ILE A 591 8.94 15.43 -21.77
N GLN A 592 9.62 16.11 -22.69
CA GLN A 592 9.43 17.53 -23.01
C GLN A 592 9.20 17.67 -24.53
N PRO A 593 8.64 18.80 -25.01
CA PRO A 593 8.34 19.01 -26.43
C PRO A 593 9.51 18.74 -27.37
N GLU A 594 10.73 19.10 -26.97
CA GLU A 594 11.91 18.95 -27.82
C GLU A 594 12.59 17.58 -27.69
N ARG A 595 12.67 17.03 -26.47
CA ARG A 595 13.42 15.79 -26.18
C ARG A 595 13.14 15.24 -24.78
N ALA A 596 13.28 13.93 -24.62
CA ALA A 596 13.28 13.29 -23.32
C ALA A 596 14.56 13.60 -22.51
N LEU A 597 14.40 13.85 -21.22
CA LEU A 597 15.48 13.95 -20.24
C LEU A 597 15.56 12.64 -19.44
N TYR A 598 16.65 11.90 -19.60
CA TYR A 598 16.91 10.66 -18.88
C TYR A 598 17.66 10.91 -17.57
N ILE A 599 17.12 10.43 -16.45
CA ILE A 599 17.58 10.69 -15.09
C ILE A 599 17.66 9.37 -14.31
N GLN A 600 18.69 9.25 -13.46
CA GLN A 600 18.88 8.18 -12.49
C GLN A 600 18.75 8.74 -11.07
N ALA A 601 17.91 8.12 -10.25
CA ALA A 601 17.86 8.37 -8.81
C ALA A 601 18.82 7.44 -8.04
N ASN A 602 19.07 7.72 -6.75
CA ASN A 602 20.05 6.94 -5.98
C ASN A 602 19.54 5.53 -5.63
N ASN A 603 18.23 5.37 -5.45
CA ASN A 603 17.59 4.08 -5.15
C ASN A 603 16.15 4.05 -5.72
N CYS A 604 15.47 2.90 -5.58
CA CYS A 604 14.12 2.70 -6.12
C CYS A 604 13.05 3.54 -5.42
N VAL A 605 13.25 3.86 -4.12
CA VAL A 605 12.34 4.71 -3.33
C VAL A 605 12.41 6.15 -3.82
N GLU A 606 13.61 6.70 -3.99
CA GLU A 606 13.81 8.05 -4.55
C GLU A 606 13.33 8.15 -5.99
N ALA A 607 13.55 7.10 -6.81
CA ALA A 607 13.04 7.08 -8.18
C ALA A 607 11.51 7.18 -8.21
N ARG A 608 10.82 6.40 -7.37
CA ARG A 608 9.37 6.47 -7.23
C ARG A 608 8.95 7.87 -6.78
N ASP A 609 9.49 8.35 -5.67
CA ASP A 609 9.16 9.67 -5.10
C ASP A 609 9.35 10.83 -6.10
N TRP A 610 10.43 10.83 -6.89
CA TRP A 610 10.65 11.83 -7.95
C TRP A 610 9.66 11.72 -9.12
N ILE A 611 9.36 10.50 -9.57
CA ILE A 611 8.36 10.28 -10.62
C ILE A 611 6.99 10.77 -10.13
N ASP A 612 6.65 10.48 -8.89
CA ASP A 612 5.34 10.78 -8.31
C ASP A 612 5.13 12.29 -8.21
N ILE A 613 6.10 13.01 -7.64
CA ILE A 613 5.98 14.46 -7.47
C ILE A 613 5.99 15.20 -8.82
N LEU A 614 6.81 14.77 -9.78
CA LEU A 614 6.87 15.37 -11.11
C LEU A 614 5.59 15.06 -11.92
N THR A 615 5.03 13.88 -11.73
CA THR A 615 3.74 13.51 -12.32
C THR A 615 2.63 14.38 -11.71
N LYS A 616 2.62 14.58 -10.40
CA LYS A 616 1.66 15.42 -9.66
C LYS A 616 1.63 16.86 -10.17
N VAL A 617 2.78 17.53 -10.21
CA VAL A 617 2.83 18.93 -10.65
C VAL A 617 2.43 19.11 -12.11
N SER A 618 2.72 18.14 -12.97
CA SER A 618 2.43 18.20 -14.41
C SER A 618 1.02 17.74 -14.79
N GLN A 619 0.16 17.38 -13.83
CA GLN A 619 -1.19 16.85 -14.12
C GLN A 619 -2.13 17.86 -14.79
N CYS A 620 -2.06 19.13 -14.40
CA CYS A 620 -2.90 20.18 -14.99
C CYS A 620 -2.43 20.60 -16.40
N ASN A 621 -1.36 20.00 -16.91
CA ASN A 621 -0.87 20.28 -18.25
C ASN A 621 -1.81 19.68 -19.30
N ARG A 622 -2.59 20.53 -19.97
CA ARG A 622 -3.51 20.13 -21.05
C ARG A 622 -2.81 19.47 -22.25
N LYS A 623 -1.48 19.57 -22.35
CA LYS A 623 -0.66 19.01 -23.43
C LYS A 623 -0.04 17.64 -23.09
N ARG A 624 -0.45 16.99 -21.99
CA ARG A 624 0.10 15.67 -21.61
C ARG A 624 -0.09 14.64 -22.72
N LEU A 625 0.91 13.79 -22.88
CA LEU A 625 0.85 12.67 -23.80
C LEU A 625 0.00 11.53 -23.21
N SER A 626 -0.82 10.90 -24.04
CA SER A 626 -1.55 9.68 -23.71
C SER A 626 -0.70 8.42 -23.91
N THR A 627 0.36 8.51 -24.72
CA THR A 627 1.30 7.41 -24.97
C THR A 627 2.76 7.90 -24.94
N TYR A 628 3.68 7.01 -24.54
CA TYR A 628 5.12 7.26 -24.47
C TYR A 628 5.94 6.06 -24.98
N HIS A 629 7.25 6.24 -25.11
CA HIS A 629 8.19 5.16 -25.42
C HIS A 629 8.90 4.71 -24.13
N PRO A 630 8.81 3.43 -23.72
CA PRO A 630 9.39 2.94 -22.46
C PRO A 630 10.92 2.81 -22.49
N SER A 631 11.50 2.85 -23.69
CA SER A 631 12.92 2.63 -23.96
C SER A 631 13.57 3.89 -24.54
N ALA A 632 14.89 4.02 -24.43
CA ALA A 632 15.60 5.20 -24.93
C ALA A 632 15.70 5.25 -26.48
N TYR A 633 15.72 6.47 -27.03
CA TYR A 633 16.08 6.70 -28.43
C TYR A 633 17.62 6.71 -28.58
N LEU A 634 18.16 5.71 -29.28
CA LEU A 634 19.60 5.49 -29.49
C LEU A 634 19.87 5.13 -30.95
N ASN A 635 21.02 5.58 -31.50
CA ASN A 635 21.46 5.21 -32.85
C ASN A 635 20.39 5.43 -33.94
N GLY A 636 19.66 6.54 -33.85
CA GLY A 636 18.65 6.91 -34.85
C GLY A 636 17.34 6.12 -34.78
N HIS A 637 17.08 5.37 -33.69
CA HIS A 637 15.82 4.67 -33.51
C HIS A 637 15.43 4.47 -32.04
N TRP A 638 14.15 4.24 -31.78
CA TRP A 638 13.64 3.83 -30.46
C TRP A 638 13.94 2.35 -30.19
N LEU A 639 14.48 2.01 -29.02
CA LEU A 639 14.81 0.61 -28.72
C LEU A 639 13.57 -0.30 -28.58
N CYS A 640 12.44 0.24 -28.11
CA CYS A 640 11.17 -0.48 -27.92
C CYS A 640 10.49 -0.87 -29.24
N CYS A 641 10.21 0.12 -30.10
CA CYS A 641 9.37 -0.06 -31.28
C CYS A 641 10.13 0.07 -32.62
N LYS A 642 11.44 0.33 -32.57
CA LYS A 642 12.33 0.51 -33.74
C LYS A 642 11.97 1.66 -34.68
N GLN A 643 11.06 2.54 -34.28
CA GLN A 643 10.75 3.77 -35.01
C GLN A 643 12.00 4.65 -35.16
N SER A 644 12.25 5.14 -36.36
CA SER A 644 13.48 5.88 -36.72
C SER A 644 13.42 7.37 -36.40
N VAL A 645 12.24 7.89 -36.05
CA VAL A 645 12.01 9.31 -35.77
C VAL A 645 11.86 9.53 -34.26
N ASP A 646 12.60 10.48 -33.68
CA ASP A 646 12.57 10.79 -32.25
C ASP A 646 11.29 11.51 -31.79
N CYS A 647 10.55 12.14 -32.70
CA CYS A 647 9.22 12.70 -32.45
C CYS A 647 8.05 11.74 -32.74
N ALA A 648 8.31 10.46 -33.02
CA ALA A 648 7.25 9.47 -33.26
C ALA A 648 6.32 9.32 -32.03
N PRO A 649 5.00 9.14 -32.24
CA PRO A 649 4.06 8.92 -31.14
C PRO A 649 4.43 7.69 -30.31
N GLY A 650 4.17 7.75 -29.01
CA GLY A 650 4.55 6.70 -28.05
C GLY A 650 3.90 5.35 -28.36
N CYS A 651 4.62 4.26 -28.11
CA CYS A 651 4.14 2.89 -28.34
C CYS A 651 3.44 2.24 -27.12
N THR A 652 3.45 2.91 -25.97
CA THR A 652 2.91 2.40 -24.71
C THR A 652 2.03 3.46 -24.05
N PRO A 653 0.86 3.12 -23.47
CA PRO A 653 0.03 4.09 -22.75
C PRO A 653 0.79 4.72 -21.58
N CYS A 654 0.66 6.03 -21.39
CA CYS A 654 1.20 6.72 -20.22
C CYS A 654 0.47 6.27 -18.94
N THR A 655 1.22 6.18 -17.85
CA THR A 655 0.68 5.80 -16.52
C THR A 655 -0.25 6.89 -15.96
N GLY A 656 -0.24 8.10 -16.54
CA GLY A 656 -0.90 9.31 -16.02
C GLY A 656 -2.22 9.74 -16.69
N GLY A 657 -3.04 8.82 -17.19
CA GLY A 657 -4.34 9.15 -17.79
C GLY A 657 -5.47 9.52 -16.82
N LEU A 658 -5.22 9.52 -15.51
CA LEU A 658 -6.21 9.77 -14.47
C LEU A 658 -5.61 10.68 -13.36
N PRO A 659 -6.39 11.59 -12.76
CA PRO A 659 -5.90 12.60 -11.83
C PRO A 659 -5.23 11.94 -10.62
N ALA A 660 -3.95 12.27 -10.39
CA ALA A 660 -3.21 11.80 -9.22
C ALA A 660 -3.03 12.95 -8.23
N ASN A 661 -4.11 13.33 -7.57
CA ASN A 661 -3.98 13.44 -6.12
C ASN A 661 -4.18 12.02 -5.62
N ILE A 662 -3.23 11.55 -4.80
CA ILE A 662 -3.08 10.19 -4.28
C ILE A 662 -2.46 9.19 -5.27
N GLN A 663 -1.18 8.90 -5.11
CA GLN A 663 -0.74 7.53 -5.39
C GLN A 663 -1.23 6.68 -4.22
N LEU A 664 -2.46 6.19 -4.34
CA LEU A 664 -2.74 4.88 -3.82
C LEU A 664 -2.39 3.93 -4.97
N ASP A 665 -1.53 2.96 -4.71
CA ASP A 665 -1.31 1.83 -5.60
C ASP A 665 -2.59 0.96 -5.54
N ILE A 666 -3.71 1.50 -6.03
CA ILE A 666 -5.01 0.82 -5.98
C ILE A 666 -5.00 -0.20 -7.10
N ASP A 667 -4.89 -1.45 -6.72
CA ASP A 667 -5.16 -2.57 -7.62
C ASP A 667 -6.68 -2.69 -7.79
N GLY A 668 -7.20 -2.26 -8.95
CA GLY A 668 -8.63 -2.31 -9.26
C GLY A 668 -9.20 -3.74 -9.22
N ASP A 669 -8.42 -4.75 -9.61
CA ASP A 669 -8.86 -6.14 -9.56
C ASP A 669 -8.98 -6.61 -8.10
N ARG A 670 -8.06 -6.17 -7.23
CA ARG A 670 -8.11 -6.47 -5.79
C ARG A 670 -9.31 -5.83 -5.10
N GLU A 671 -9.59 -4.57 -5.40
CA GLU A 671 -10.75 -3.90 -4.80
C GLU A 671 -12.06 -4.54 -5.29
N THR A 672 -12.12 -4.99 -6.55
CA THR A 672 -13.25 -5.79 -7.03
C THR A 672 -13.33 -7.16 -6.35
N GLU A 673 -12.22 -7.84 -6.08
CA GLU A 673 -12.20 -9.11 -5.32
C GLU A 673 -12.68 -8.91 -3.86
N ARG A 674 -12.31 -7.79 -3.22
CA ARG A 674 -12.82 -7.42 -1.90
C ARG A 674 -14.33 -7.18 -1.93
N ILE A 675 -14.83 -6.44 -2.93
CA ILE A 675 -16.26 -6.20 -3.11
C ILE A 675 -17.02 -7.51 -3.37
N TYR A 676 -16.47 -8.38 -4.23
CA TYR A 676 -16.98 -9.73 -4.43
C TYR A 676 -17.07 -10.51 -3.10
N SER A 677 -16.01 -10.48 -2.29
CA SER A 677 -15.96 -11.17 -0.99
C SER A 677 -17.02 -10.64 -0.02
N LEU A 678 -17.30 -9.33 -0.04
CA LEU A 678 -18.38 -8.73 0.74
C LEU A 678 -19.75 -9.23 0.25
N PHE A 679 -20.02 -9.17 -1.05
CA PHE A 679 -21.28 -9.69 -1.60
C PHE A 679 -21.47 -11.18 -1.33
N SER A 680 -20.39 -11.98 -1.41
CA SER A 680 -20.42 -13.40 -1.08
C SER A 680 -20.74 -13.63 0.40
N THR A 681 -20.15 -12.84 1.30
CA THR A 681 -20.41 -12.91 2.75
C THR A 681 -21.86 -12.57 3.09
N TYR A 682 -22.41 -11.53 2.45
CA TYR A 682 -23.77 -11.05 2.68
C TYR A 682 -24.82 -11.61 1.69
N MET A 683 -24.53 -12.73 1.02
CA MET A 683 -25.39 -13.33 -0.01
C MET A 683 -26.81 -13.65 0.50
N SER A 684 -26.93 -14.14 1.73
CA SER A 684 -28.24 -14.45 2.33
C SER A 684 -29.13 -13.20 2.47
N LYS A 685 -28.52 -12.03 2.76
CA LYS A 685 -29.24 -10.76 2.88
C LYS A 685 -29.61 -10.19 1.51
N LEU A 686 -28.75 -10.37 0.50
CA LEU A 686 -29.05 -10.02 -0.90
C LEU A 686 -30.26 -10.79 -1.43
N VAL A 687 -30.32 -12.11 -1.20
CA VAL A 687 -31.44 -12.96 -1.63
C VAL A 687 -32.74 -12.52 -0.95
N LYS A 688 -32.73 -12.28 0.37
CA LYS A 688 -33.89 -11.73 1.08
C LYS A 688 -34.35 -10.38 0.53
N MET A 689 -33.42 -9.50 0.19
CA MET A 689 -33.74 -8.21 -0.43
C MET A 689 -34.34 -8.39 -1.83
N GLN A 690 -33.88 -9.39 -2.59
CA GLN A 690 -34.45 -9.73 -3.91
C GLN A 690 -35.86 -10.29 -3.78
N GLU A 691 -36.12 -11.17 -2.81
CA GLU A 691 -37.45 -11.70 -2.49
C GLU A 691 -38.40 -10.57 -2.07
N ALA A 692 -37.94 -9.63 -1.23
CA ALA A 692 -38.70 -8.44 -0.84
C ALA A 692 -39.10 -7.59 -2.06
N CYS A 693 -38.17 -7.34 -2.98
CA CYS A 693 -38.44 -6.60 -4.21
C CYS A 693 -39.44 -7.34 -5.11
N GLY A 694 -39.31 -8.66 -5.22
CA GLY A 694 -40.23 -9.51 -5.99
C GLY A 694 -41.65 -9.46 -5.43
N SER A 695 -41.80 -9.63 -4.12
CA SER A 695 -43.09 -9.55 -3.43
C SER A 695 -43.75 -8.18 -3.56
N LYS A 696 -43.00 -7.08 -3.36
CA LYS A 696 -43.48 -5.70 -3.51
C LYS A 696 -43.88 -5.34 -4.95
N SER A 697 -43.32 -6.03 -5.95
CA SER A 697 -43.68 -5.80 -7.36
C SER A 697 -44.95 -6.52 -7.82
N VAL A 698 -45.45 -7.49 -7.04
CA VAL A 698 -46.57 -8.38 -7.41
C VAL A 698 -47.79 -8.23 -6.48
N TYR A 699 -47.60 -7.84 -5.21
CA TYR A 699 -48.66 -7.72 -4.20
C TYR A 699 -48.66 -6.34 -3.53
N ASP A 700 -49.77 -5.60 -3.66
CA ASP A 700 -50.07 -4.32 -2.97
C ASP A 700 -50.72 -4.52 -1.57
N GLY A 701 -50.42 -5.65 -0.91
CA GLY A 701 -50.95 -5.99 0.43
C GLY A 701 -50.20 -5.29 1.57
N PRO A 702 -50.73 -5.30 2.81
CA PRO A 702 -50.09 -4.65 3.96
C PRO A 702 -48.67 -5.19 4.19
N GLU A 703 -47.73 -4.30 4.49
CA GLU A 703 -46.30 -4.61 4.67
C GLU A 703 -46.12 -5.71 5.74
N GLN A 704 -45.59 -6.86 5.34
CA GLN A 704 -45.14 -7.88 6.30
C GLN A 704 -43.94 -7.36 7.08
N GLU A 705 -44.00 -7.39 8.42
CA GLU A 705 -42.99 -6.84 9.35
C GLU A 705 -41.56 -7.37 9.09
N GLU A 706 -41.39 -8.57 8.53
CA GLU A 706 -40.08 -9.17 8.19
C GLU A 706 -39.33 -8.44 7.06
N TYR A 707 -40.03 -7.72 6.17
CA TYR A 707 -39.42 -6.98 5.04
C TYR A 707 -39.12 -5.50 5.35
N SER A 708 -39.43 -5.04 6.55
CA SER A 708 -39.25 -3.65 7.01
C SER A 708 -37.78 -3.19 7.14
N SER A 709 -36.82 -4.11 7.00
CA SER A 709 -35.40 -3.81 7.20
C SER A 709 -34.71 -3.11 6.02
N PHE A 710 -35.34 -3.04 4.84
CA PHE A 710 -34.75 -2.45 3.63
C PHE A 710 -35.56 -1.25 3.13
N VAL A 711 -34.88 -0.13 2.90
CA VAL A 711 -35.46 1.03 2.19
C VAL A 711 -35.33 0.79 0.69
N ILE A 712 -36.46 0.47 0.04
CA ILE A 712 -36.52 0.17 -1.40
C ILE A 712 -37.38 1.25 -2.08
N ASP A 713 -36.72 2.17 -2.79
CA ASP A 713 -37.42 3.24 -3.52
C ASP A 713 -38.11 2.73 -4.79
N ASP A 714 -37.42 1.86 -5.56
CA ASP A 714 -37.94 1.26 -6.79
C ASP A 714 -37.73 -0.27 -6.76
N PRO A 715 -38.78 -1.05 -6.45
CA PRO A 715 -38.69 -2.51 -6.39
C PRO A 715 -38.29 -3.16 -7.72
N GLN A 716 -38.73 -2.65 -8.87
CA GLN A 716 -38.48 -3.27 -10.17
C GLN A 716 -37.02 -3.09 -10.60
N GLN A 717 -36.52 -1.85 -10.51
CA GLN A 717 -35.14 -1.56 -10.86
C GLN A 717 -34.16 -2.21 -9.86
N THR A 718 -34.49 -2.20 -8.56
CA THR A 718 -33.69 -2.87 -7.53
C THR A 718 -33.62 -4.38 -7.75
N TYR A 719 -34.75 -5.02 -8.11
CA TYR A 719 -34.78 -6.45 -8.43
C TYR A 719 -33.88 -6.80 -9.64
N LYS A 720 -33.90 -5.97 -10.69
CA LYS A 720 -33.06 -6.14 -11.88
C LYS A 720 -31.58 -6.05 -11.53
N THR A 721 -31.16 -5.05 -10.76
CA THR A 721 -29.77 -4.92 -10.31
C THR A 721 -29.37 -6.09 -9.43
N LEU A 722 -30.21 -6.50 -8.46
CA LEU A 722 -29.94 -7.65 -7.58
C LEU A 722 -29.72 -8.94 -8.37
N LYS A 723 -30.53 -9.17 -9.42
CA LYS A 723 -30.35 -10.32 -10.31
C LYS A 723 -29.00 -10.31 -11.02
N GLN A 724 -28.54 -9.14 -11.48
CA GLN A 724 -27.22 -8.99 -12.12
C GLN A 724 -26.08 -9.21 -11.12
N ILE A 725 -26.18 -8.63 -9.91
CA ILE A 725 -25.19 -8.83 -8.83
C ILE A 725 -25.06 -10.31 -8.48
N ILE A 726 -26.18 -10.97 -8.18
CA ILE A 726 -26.19 -12.38 -7.76
C ILE A 726 -25.60 -13.27 -8.86
N SER A 727 -25.97 -13.05 -10.13
CA SER A 727 -25.43 -13.80 -11.26
C SER A 727 -23.91 -13.61 -11.41
N ALA A 728 -23.41 -12.37 -11.31
CA ALA A 728 -21.98 -12.08 -11.38
C ALA A 728 -21.20 -12.73 -10.23
N VAL A 729 -21.70 -12.62 -8.99
CA VAL A 729 -21.06 -13.18 -7.80
C VAL A 729 -21.03 -14.71 -7.84
N GLN A 730 -22.13 -15.37 -8.23
CA GLN A 730 -22.17 -16.83 -8.39
C GLN A 730 -21.19 -17.32 -9.46
N THR A 731 -21.04 -16.58 -10.56
CA THR A 731 -20.08 -16.90 -11.62
C THR A 731 -18.64 -16.84 -11.11
N LEU A 732 -18.29 -15.78 -10.36
CA LEU A 732 -16.98 -15.64 -9.72
C LEU A 732 -16.73 -16.73 -8.67
N GLU A 733 -17.75 -17.09 -7.88
CA GLU A 733 -17.66 -18.16 -6.88
C GLU A 733 -17.35 -19.52 -7.51
N GLN A 734 -18.01 -19.85 -8.63
CA GLN A 734 -17.73 -21.08 -9.39
C GLN A 734 -16.28 -21.10 -9.91
N GLN A 735 -15.76 -19.97 -10.38
CA GLN A 735 -14.38 -19.84 -10.86
C GLN A 735 -13.37 -20.00 -9.72
N HIS A 736 -13.65 -19.40 -8.55
CA HIS A 736 -12.87 -19.59 -7.32
C HIS A 736 -12.86 -21.04 -6.84
N ALA A 737 -14.02 -21.69 -6.82
CA ALA A 737 -14.14 -23.10 -6.45
C ALA A 737 -13.38 -24.00 -7.43
N GLN A 738 -13.49 -23.73 -8.73
CA GLN A 738 -12.75 -24.47 -9.75
C GLN A 738 -11.24 -24.31 -9.58
N TYR A 739 -10.75 -23.09 -9.38
CA TYR A 739 -9.34 -22.83 -9.13
C TYR A 739 -8.82 -23.55 -7.87
N LYS A 740 -9.58 -23.53 -6.76
CA LYS A 740 -9.23 -24.27 -5.53
C LYS A 740 -9.12 -25.78 -5.79
N ARG A 741 -10.07 -26.36 -6.53
CA ARG A 741 -10.05 -27.79 -6.91
C ARG A 741 -8.84 -28.13 -7.80
N ASP A 742 -8.54 -27.29 -8.78
CA ASP A 742 -7.41 -27.51 -9.69
C ASP A 742 -6.06 -27.33 -8.99
N LYS A 743 -5.95 -26.35 -8.07
CA LYS A 743 -4.78 -26.17 -7.20
C LYS A 743 -4.56 -27.43 -6.36
N PHE A 744 -5.60 -27.90 -5.66
CA PHE A 744 -5.53 -29.11 -4.84
C PHE A 744 -5.09 -30.35 -5.64
N ARG A 745 -5.63 -30.52 -6.85
CA ARG A 745 -5.25 -31.62 -7.76
C ARG A 745 -3.81 -31.54 -8.27
N LYS A 746 -3.27 -30.32 -8.45
CA LYS A 746 -1.92 -30.09 -8.99
C LYS A 746 -0.83 -30.03 -7.90
N THR A 747 -1.18 -29.71 -6.65
CA THR A 747 -0.24 -29.75 -5.51
C THR A 747 -0.06 -31.18 -4.97
N LYS A 748 0.75 -32.00 -5.65
CA LYS A 748 1.40 -33.14 -4.97
C LYS A 748 2.66 -32.63 -4.28
N TYR A 749 2.56 -32.35 -2.98
CA TYR A 749 3.75 -32.20 -2.15
C TYR A 749 4.53 -33.51 -2.16
N GLY A 750 5.83 -33.43 -2.44
CA GLY A 750 6.75 -34.54 -2.23
C GLY A 750 6.69 -34.95 -0.77
N SER A 751 6.12 -36.12 -0.51
CA SER A 751 6.14 -36.80 0.77
C SER A 751 7.58 -36.91 1.30
N GLN A 752 7.71 -36.74 2.61
CA GLN A 752 8.91 -36.97 3.42
C GLN A 752 9.72 -38.20 3.00
#